data_AF-A0A8K0UI78-F1
#
_entry.id   AF-A0A8K0UI78-F1
#
_cell.length_a   1.000
_cell.length_b   1.000
_cell.length_c   1.000
_cell.angle_alpha   90.00
_cell.angle_beta   90.00
_cell.angle_gamma   90.00
#
_symmetry.space_group_name_H-M   'P 1'
#
loop_
_entity.id
_entity.type
_entity.pdbx_description
1 polymer ?
#
loop_
_entity_poly.entity_id
_entity_poly.type
_entity_poly.pdbx_seq_one_letter_code
_entity_poly.pdbx_strand_id
1 'polypeptide(L)'
;MSQSKDSATPQASSSTKQGRTTRNSQRAQEEPDNRAKENAKVYSINWLFFDPEHNPELSVYSVDVSGEQYGRTLQILRNILKGELEEEFGFRARYVKYYTPNSPISIYDIYCNKSFLGQELESFATPRPPAGSIQKLLGNPDELDSSNVHIIVTAVEEDSVGPVKEKRTVRKAVDRHTKLQNMRGQIGAPSAAAKSAQLSKFQGDTWTVIYNGFYPSGHWIPVAPPIEAFHPVFASFVRNATSTEDILLDAAFVKSVSKTMEQAAKIIPAEKKGNDELRSLLSAVFLRSFQPFQTSELRSADGNVTIEIGGSKLAILVMERKRMWGEGGCDPMKQAEYSALNLWAEDAMKPFVNMSCCPTLIVATAGAWLTVLGWVITADVEVVAQPLIDIMWLGEATPYEDTHVYNVARVFAALRKSLHDLEAYYRGLALEPTPNTQSPASFPHPTTFTAADGSEVQFRYLQRLEDDAASVTFLAETVKSGASENVSRIVVKFVDRYGADAHRLLARANLAPALLYFGALDGKTMTTEQDVVKFGLYVGPIRMVVMEFVDGSTVADDAKRPDNAKEKLTNALRVLHAEDYVFGDLRAPNVMFTKDGELRLIDFNWAGKDGVATYPRRLSTTIRWAAGVEEFGPMRKEHDLEMLERMFPL
;
A
#
# COMPACT_ATOMS: atom_id res chain seq x y z
N MET A 1 90.08 3.53 -37.47
CA MET A 1 90.12 2.32 -38.30
C MET A 1 88.67 1.84 -38.46
N SER A 2 87.92 2.39 -39.42
CA SER A 2 87.64 1.84 -40.77
C SER A 2 86.79 0.55 -40.70
N GLN A 3 85.47 0.62 -40.89
CA GLN A 3 84.68 0.45 -42.16
C GLN A 3 84.07 -0.98 -42.24
N SER A 4 82.73 -1.14 -42.19
CA SER A 4 81.75 -1.25 -43.32
C SER A 4 81.77 -2.64 -44.01
N LYS A 5 80.72 -3.29 -44.56
CA LYS A 5 79.36 -2.94 -45.02
C LYS A 5 78.68 -4.24 -45.57
N ASP A 6 77.44 -4.09 -46.08
CA ASP A 6 76.65 -4.96 -47.02
C ASP A 6 75.64 -5.95 -46.37
N SER A 7 74.30 -5.87 -46.55
CA SER A 7 73.40 -5.86 -47.75
C SER A 7 73.41 -7.21 -48.51
N ALA A 8 72.34 -7.89 -48.96
CA ALA A 8 70.96 -7.53 -49.29
C ALA A 8 70.06 -8.81 -49.38
N THR A 9 68.73 -8.62 -49.44
CA THR A 9 67.64 -9.54 -49.89
C THR A 9 67.77 -9.86 -51.42
N PRO A 10 66.92 -10.65 -52.17
CA PRO A 10 65.53 -11.12 -51.95
C PRO A 10 65.18 -12.55 -52.48
N GLN A 11 63.95 -13.04 -52.27
CA GLN A 11 63.05 -13.54 -53.34
C GLN A 11 61.69 -14.01 -52.83
N ALA A 12 60.67 -13.67 -53.61
CA ALA A 12 59.25 -13.93 -53.40
C ALA A 12 58.77 -15.12 -54.24
N SER A 13 57.69 -15.78 -53.81
CA SER A 13 56.70 -16.34 -54.73
C SER A 13 55.32 -16.37 -54.07
N SER A 14 54.32 -16.15 -54.91
CA SER A 14 52.97 -15.65 -54.62
C SER A 14 51.88 -16.66 -54.95
N SER A 15 50.76 -16.62 -54.23
CA SER A 15 49.40 -16.73 -54.80
C SER A 15 48.37 -16.34 -53.71
N THR A 16 47.79 -15.12 -53.76
CA THR A 16 46.46 -14.75 -54.32
C THR A 16 45.26 -15.47 -53.69
N LYS A 17 44.10 -14.86 -53.43
CA LYS A 17 43.60 -13.47 -53.25
C LYS A 17 42.07 -13.66 -53.16
N GLN A 18 41.40 -12.97 -52.23
CA GLN A 18 40.03 -12.40 -52.34
C GLN A 18 39.64 -11.94 -50.91
N GLY A 19 39.45 -10.69 -50.54
CA GLY A 19 39.32 -9.44 -51.29
C GLY A 19 37.87 -8.95 -51.30
N ARG A 20 37.48 -8.10 -50.34
CA ARG A 20 36.60 -6.91 -50.49
C ARG A 20 36.26 -6.28 -49.13
N THR A 21 36.91 -5.17 -48.76
CA THR A 21 36.51 -3.76 -48.91
C THR A 21 35.68 -3.20 -47.74
N THR A 22 36.38 -2.47 -46.87
CA THR A 22 35.86 -1.38 -46.05
C THR A 22 35.54 -0.15 -46.89
N ARG A 23 34.26 0.25 -46.94
CA ARG A 23 33.78 1.63 -47.08
C ARG A 23 32.27 1.66 -46.81
N ASN A 24 31.88 2.03 -45.60
CA ASN A 24 31.01 3.19 -45.34
C ASN A 24 30.74 3.28 -43.83
N SER A 25 31.44 4.24 -43.23
CA SER A 25 31.00 5.01 -42.08
C SER A 25 29.62 5.62 -42.31
N GLN A 26 28.83 5.71 -41.23
CA GLN A 26 27.54 6.42 -41.05
C GLN A 26 26.25 5.60 -41.21
N ARG A 27 25.96 4.72 -40.25
CA ARG A 27 24.64 4.62 -39.56
C ARG A 27 24.73 3.56 -38.45
N ALA A 28 23.92 3.73 -37.41
CA ALA A 28 23.82 2.92 -36.17
C ALA A 28 24.81 3.29 -35.05
N GLN A 29 24.72 4.54 -34.59
CA GLN A 29 25.06 4.91 -33.21
C GLN A 29 23.85 5.57 -32.52
N GLU A 30 22.65 5.16 -32.91
CA GLU A 30 21.36 5.35 -32.22
C GLU A 30 20.77 3.94 -32.03
N GLU A 31 20.04 3.68 -30.94
CA GLU A 31 19.33 2.43 -30.56
C GLU A 31 19.96 1.51 -29.47
N PRO A 32 20.28 2.06 -28.28
CA PRO A 32 19.77 1.39 -27.05
C PRO A 32 18.73 2.24 -26.33
N ASP A 33 18.87 3.57 -26.42
CA ASP A 33 18.08 4.55 -25.69
C ASP A 33 16.65 4.71 -26.26
N ASN A 34 16.48 4.54 -27.58
CA ASN A 34 15.15 4.56 -28.21
C ASN A 34 14.30 3.32 -27.88
N ARG A 35 14.90 2.12 -27.78
CA ARG A 35 14.16 0.91 -27.37
C ARG A 35 13.71 0.97 -25.92
N ALA A 36 14.53 1.55 -25.04
CA ALA A 36 14.16 1.79 -23.65
C ALA A 36 13.04 2.84 -23.53
N LYS A 37 13.06 3.88 -24.38
CA LYS A 37 12.01 4.91 -24.48
C LYS A 37 10.70 4.41 -25.10
N GLU A 38 10.76 3.56 -26.14
CA GLU A 38 9.59 2.92 -26.74
C GLU A 38 8.92 1.91 -25.78
N ASN A 39 9.70 1.16 -25.00
CA ASN A 39 9.16 0.22 -24.01
C ASN A 39 8.53 0.90 -22.79
N ALA A 40 8.81 2.19 -22.54
CA ALA A 40 8.24 2.98 -21.46
C ALA A 40 6.94 3.73 -21.85
N LYS A 41 6.58 3.76 -23.15
CA LYS A 41 5.30 4.33 -23.60
C LYS A 41 4.14 3.41 -23.22
N VAL A 42 3.07 4.02 -22.72
CA VAL A 42 1.78 3.37 -22.45
C VAL A 42 0.80 3.77 -23.56
N TYR A 43 0.07 2.79 -24.07
CA TYR A 43 -0.88 2.92 -25.16
C TYR A 43 -2.26 2.47 -24.68
N SER A 44 -3.27 3.31 -24.89
CA SER A 44 -4.63 3.01 -24.46
C SER A 44 -5.41 2.32 -25.58
N ILE A 45 -5.99 1.16 -25.27
CA ILE A 45 -6.81 0.39 -26.18
C ILE A 45 -8.26 0.49 -25.74
N ASN A 46 -9.03 1.33 -26.44
CA ASN A 46 -10.48 1.37 -26.32
C ASN A 46 -11.12 0.02 -26.69
N TRP A 47 -11.90 -0.55 -25.78
CA TRP A 47 -12.59 -1.80 -25.95
C TRP A 47 -14.07 -1.70 -25.59
N LEU A 48 -14.89 -2.47 -26.30
CA LEU A 48 -16.34 -2.53 -26.12
C LEU A 48 -16.74 -3.96 -25.74
N PHE A 49 -17.40 -4.13 -24.59
CA PHE A 49 -18.09 -5.38 -24.29
C PHE A 49 -19.42 -5.42 -25.04
N PHE A 50 -19.52 -6.29 -26.04
CA PHE A 50 -20.73 -6.44 -26.84
C PHE A 50 -21.61 -7.55 -26.28
N ASP A 51 -22.35 -7.20 -25.22
CA ASP A 51 -23.31 -8.07 -24.56
C ASP A 51 -24.56 -7.23 -24.24
N PRO A 52 -25.69 -7.41 -24.94
CA PRO A 52 -26.87 -6.58 -24.76
C PRO A 52 -27.52 -6.69 -23.37
N GLU A 53 -27.24 -7.76 -22.61
CA GLU A 53 -27.78 -7.94 -21.27
C GLU A 53 -26.94 -7.19 -20.22
N HIS A 54 -25.61 -7.24 -20.37
CA HIS A 54 -24.67 -6.71 -19.38
C HIS A 54 -24.12 -5.31 -19.73
N ASN A 55 -24.10 -4.94 -21.01
CA ASN A 55 -23.71 -3.61 -21.49
C ASN A 55 -24.77 -3.02 -22.45
N PRO A 56 -26.02 -2.77 -21.98
CA PRO A 56 -27.11 -2.29 -22.82
C PRO A 56 -26.88 -0.87 -23.39
N GLU A 57 -26.00 -0.10 -22.75
CA GLU A 57 -25.65 1.26 -23.16
C GLU A 57 -24.46 1.30 -24.13
N LEU A 58 -23.84 0.15 -24.44
CA LEU A 58 -22.64 0.01 -25.28
C LEU A 58 -21.48 0.91 -24.80
N SER A 59 -21.30 1.01 -23.48
CA SER A 59 -20.20 1.76 -22.88
C SER A 59 -18.85 1.22 -23.36
N VAL A 60 -17.95 2.13 -23.74
CA VAL A 60 -16.60 1.83 -24.21
C VAL A 60 -15.62 2.21 -23.11
N TYR A 61 -14.76 1.26 -22.76
CA TYR A 61 -13.71 1.42 -21.75
C TYR A 61 -12.34 1.38 -22.41
N SER A 62 -11.29 1.70 -21.67
CA SER A 62 -9.93 1.72 -22.22
C SER A 62 -9.01 0.92 -21.31
N VAL A 63 -8.17 0.09 -21.92
CA VAL A 63 -7.11 -0.64 -21.20
C VAL A 63 -5.75 -0.11 -21.63
N ASP A 64 -4.93 0.24 -20.65
CA ASP A 64 -3.59 0.74 -20.87
C ASP A 64 -2.58 -0.42 -20.95
N VAL A 65 -1.80 -0.45 -22.03
CA VAL A 65 -0.76 -1.45 -22.25
C VAL A 65 0.58 -0.81 -22.57
N SER A 66 1.67 -1.37 -22.07
CA SER A 66 3.02 -0.91 -22.43
C SER A 66 3.37 -1.21 -23.89
N GLY A 67 4.35 -0.51 -24.46
CA GLY A 67 4.87 -0.84 -25.80
C GLY A 67 5.36 -2.28 -25.94
N GLU A 68 5.93 -2.86 -24.88
CA GLU A 68 6.28 -4.28 -24.86
C GLU A 68 5.02 -5.17 -24.94
N GLN A 69 3.99 -4.85 -24.16
CA GLN A 69 2.72 -5.58 -24.15
C GLN A 69 1.98 -5.47 -25.49
N TYR A 70 2.00 -4.29 -26.12
CA TYR A 70 1.38 -4.04 -27.43
C TYR A 70 2.04 -4.88 -28.55
N GLY A 71 3.31 -5.25 -28.40
CA GLY A 71 3.99 -6.19 -29.30
C GLY A 71 3.58 -7.67 -29.11
N ARG A 72 2.91 -8.02 -28.01
CA ARG A 72 2.51 -9.40 -27.68
C ARG A 72 1.17 -9.80 -28.34
N THR A 73 0.69 -11.00 -28.04
CA THR A 73 -0.58 -11.54 -28.55
C THR A 73 -1.76 -11.04 -27.74
N LEU A 74 -2.97 -11.02 -28.33
CA LEU A 74 -4.22 -10.67 -27.63
C LEU A 74 -4.44 -11.46 -26.32
N GLN A 75 -3.82 -12.63 -26.18
CA GLN A 75 -3.87 -13.44 -24.97
C GLN A 75 -3.42 -12.71 -23.71
N ILE A 76 -2.52 -11.71 -23.80
CA ILE A 76 -2.11 -10.94 -22.61
C ILE A 76 -3.26 -10.10 -22.03
N LEU A 77 -4.23 -9.69 -22.87
CA LEU A 77 -5.40 -8.92 -22.44
C LEU A 77 -6.43 -9.80 -21.75
N ARG A 78 -6.30 -11.13 -21.82
CA ARG A 78 -7.33 -12.06 -21.32
C ARG A 78 -7.63 -11.89 -19.84
N ASN A 79 -6.58 -11.77 -19.01
CA ASN A 79 -6.77 -11.65 -17.57
C ASN A 79 -7.20 -10.23 -17.19
N ILE A 80 -6.71 -9.23 -17.92
CA ILE A 80 -7.11 -7.83 -17.73
C ILE A 80 -8.59 -7.71 -18.03
N LEU A 81 -9.02 -8.05 -19.25
CA LEU A 81 -10.43 -7.98 -19.67
C LEU A 81 -11.35 -8.88 -18.84
N LYS A 82 -10.89 -10.02 -18.30
CA LYS A 82 -11.70 -10.80 -17.35
C LYS A 82 -11.96 -10.04 -16.04
N GLY A 83 -10.93 -9.34 -15.53
CA GLY A 83 -11.08 -8.48 -14.36
C GLY A 83 -12.03 -7.34 -14.65
N GLU A 84 -11.79 -6.62 -15.75
CA GLU A 84 -12.64 -5.51 -16.18
C GLU A 84 -14.09 -5.95 -16.44
N LEU A 85 -14.32 -7.14 -17.01
CA LEU A 85 -15.67 -7.67 -17.23
C LEU A 85 -16.41 -7.94 -15.92
N GLU A 86 -15.72 -8.43 -14.89
CA GLU A 86 -16.31 -8.65 -13.57
C GLU A 86 -16.51 -7.33 -12.81
N GLU A 87 -15.58 -6.38 -12.95
CA GLU A 87 -15.61 -5.08 -12.27
C GLU A 87 -16.67 -4.13 -12.85
N GLU A 88 -16.65 -3.92 -14.17
CA GLU A 88 -17.50 -2.95 -14.85
C GLU A 88 -18.90 -3.48 -15.14
N PHE A 89 -19.03 -4.80 -15.35
CA PHE A 89 -20.28 -5.40 -15.81
C PHE A 89 -20.81 -6.51 -14.89
N GLY A 90 -20.11 -6.86 -13.81
CA GLY A 90 -20.47 -8.00 -12.95
C GLY A 90 -20.40 -9.34 -13.67
N PHE A 91 -19.76 -9.41 -14.84
CA PHE A 91 -19.79 -10.56 -15.74
C PHE A 91 -18.58 -11.46 -15.51
N ARG A 92 -18.80 -12.64 -14.92
CA ARG A 92 -17.74 -13.63 -14.71
C ARG A 92 -17.47 -14.44 -15.97
N ALA A 93 -16.56 -13.92 -16.79
CA ALA A 93 -16.18 -14.56 -18.03
C ALA A 93 -15.32 -15.82 -17.81
N ARG A 94 -15.81 -16.99 -18.22
CA ARG A 94 -15.01 -18.23 -18.37
C ARG A 94 -14.00 -18.10 -19.52
N TYR A 95 -14.46 -17.60 -20.68
CA TYR A 95 -13.63 -17.33 -21.86
C TYR A 95 -14.05 -16.00 -22.52
N VAL A 96 -13.08 -15.27 -23.07
CA VAL A 96 -13.26 -14.01 -23.81
C VAL A 96 -12.91 -14.25 -25.28
N LYS A 97 -13.76 -13.77 -26.20
CA LYS A 97 -13.55 -13.77 -27.65
C LYS A 97 -13.27 -12.33 -28.10
N TYR A 98 -12.41 -12.19 -29.10
CA TYR A 98 -11.94 -10.90 -29.59
C TYR A 98 -12.40 -10.64 -31.02
N TYR A 99 -12.74 -9.40 -31.31
CA TYR A 99 -13.14 -8.93 -32.62
C TYR A 99 -12.51 -7.56 -32.88
N THR A 100 -12.30 -7.23 -34.15
CA THR A 100 -11.96 -5.86 -34.58
C THR A 100 -13.05 -5.33 -35.50
N PRO A 101 -13.44 -4.06 -35.41
CA PRO A 101 -14.39 -3.45 -36.34
C PRO A 101 -13.98 -3.62 -37.82
N ASN A 102 -14.94 -3.86 -38.71
CA ASN A 102 -14.70 -3.94 -40.16
C ASN A 102 -14.42 -2.56 -40.79
N SER A 103 -14.93 -1.51 -40.14
CA SER A 103 -14.69 -0.09 -40.42
C SER A 103 -14.54 0.66 -39.10
N PRO A 104 -13.86 1.82 -39.05
CA PRO A 104 -13.74 2.61 -37.81
C PRO A 104 -15.12 2.87 -37.19
N ILE A 105 -15.24 2.61 -35.88
CA ILE A 105 -16.44 2.90 -35.10
C ILE A 105 -16.09 4.00 -34.10
N SER A 106 -16.67 5.18 -34.31
CA SER A 106 -16.53 6.31 -33.41
C SER A 106 -17.27 6.05 -32.09
N ILE A 107 -16.58 6.29 -30.98
CA ILE A 107 -17.15 6.22 -29.62
C ILE A 107 -18.29 7.23 -29.49
N TYR A 108 -18.15 8.42 -30.09
CA TYR A 108 -19.20 9.43 -30.10
C TYR A 108 -20.47 8.95 -30.81
N ASP A 109 -20.32 8.21 -31.92
CA ASP A 109 -21.46 7.67 -32.66
C ASP A 109 -22.18 6.55 -31.90
N ILE A 110 -21.44 5.76 -31.10
CA ILE A 110 -22.03 4.78 -30.18
C ILE A 110 -22.91 5.48 -29.15
N TYR A 111 -22.39 6.52 -28.48
CA TYR A 111 -23.13 7.26 -27.45
C TYR A 111 -24.34 8.02 -28.01
N CYS A 112 -24.24 8.60 -29.20
CA CYS A 112 -25.27 9.49 -29.73
C CYS A 112 -26.36 8.76 -30.55
N ASN A 113 -26.03 7.65 -31.21
CA ASN A 113 -26.91 7.07 -32.23
C ASN A 113 -27.26 5.59 -31.99
N LYS A 114 -26.53 4.89 -31.10
CA LYS A 114 -26.79 3.49 -30.70
C LYS A 114 -27.08 2.54 -31.87
N SER A 115 -26.58 2.83 -33.08
CA SER A 115 -26.97 2.15 -34.33
C SER A 115 -26.59 0.68 -34.39
N PHE A 116 -25.76 0.21 -33.46
CA PHE A 116 -25.25 -1.16 -33.35
C PHE A 116 -26.14 -2.08 -32.50
N LEU A 117 -27.07 -1.53 -31.70
CA LEU A 117 -28.02 -2.33 -30.93
C LEU A 117 -28.96 -3.09 -31.88
N GLY A 118 -28.96 -4.42 -31.77
CA GLY A 118 -29.80 -5.32 -32.58
C GLY A 118 -29.18 -5.80 -33.90
N GLN A 119 -27.93 -5.42 -34.22
CA GLN A 119 -27.18 -6.01 -35.33
C GLN A 119 -26.40 -7.25 -34.88
N GLU A 120 -26.31 -8.26 -35.74
CA GLU A 120 -25.42 -9.40 -35.54
C GLU A 120 -23.96 -8.93 -35.56
N LEU A 121 -23.15 -9.32 -34.57
CA LEU A 121 -21.78 -8.84 -34.39
C LEU A 121 -20.91 -9.09 -35.64
N GLU A 122 -21.11 -10.22 -36.29
CA GLU A 122 -20.39 -10.64 -37.50
C GLU A 122 -20.67 -9.74 -38.71
N SER A 123 -21.73 -8.94 -38.69
CA SER A 123 -22.04 -8.00 -39.78
C SER A 123 -21.11 -6.78 -39.81
N PHE A 124 -20.56 -6.39 -38.65
CA PHE A 124 -19.73 -5.18 -38.52
C PHE A 124 -18.38 -5.41 -37.83
N ALA A 125 -18.10 -6.60 -37.33
CA ALA A 125 -16.81 -6.94 -36.71
C ALA A 125 -16.26 -8.29 -37.18
N THR A 126 -14.93 -8.38 -37.33
CA THR A 126 -14.22 -9.60 -37.74
C THR A 126 -13.63 -10.30 -36.50
N PRO A 127 -13.90 -11.61 -36.29
CA PRO A 127 -13.33 -12.37 -35.18
C PRO A 127 -11.82 -12.53 -35.30
N ARG A 128 -11.11 -12.43 -34.17
CA ARG A 128 -9.65 -12.52 -34.08
C ARG A 128 -9.21 -13.67 -33.18
N PRO A 129 -8.24 -14.50 -33.62
CA PRO A 129 -7.69 -15.55 -32.77
C PRO A 129 -6.86 -14.94 -31.62
N PRO A 130 -6.92 -15.50 -30.39
CA PRO A 130 -6.15 -14.99 -29.24
C PRO A 130 -4.62 -14.99 -29.45
N ALA A 131 -4.13 -15.84 -30.38
CA ALA A 131 -2.71 -15.91 -30.75
C ALA A 131 -2.25 -14.80 -31.71
N GLY A 132 -3.16 -13.94 -32.19
CA GLY A 132 -2.82 -12.80 -33.04
C GLY A 132 -2.07 -11.71 -32.24
N SER A 133 -1.00 -11.16 -32.83
CA SER A 133 -0.27 -10.01 -32.25
C SER A 133 -1.14 -8.76 -32.25
N ILE A 134 -1.18 -8.02 -31.13
CA ILE A 134 -1.96 -6.77 -30.99
C ILE A 134 -1.48 -5.75 -32.03
N GLN A 135 -0.17 -5.55 -32.15
CA GLN A 135 0.41 -4.66 -33.17
C GLN A 135 0.04 -5.03 -34.61
N LYS A 136 -0.05 -6.34 -34.93
CA LYS A 136 -0.49 -6.76 -36.28
C LYS A 136 -1.99 -6.54 -36.52
N LEU A 137 -2.77 -6.45 -35.45
CA LEU A 137 -4.23 -6.34 -35.51
C LEU A 137 -4.68 -4.87 -35.50
N LEU A 138 -4.05 -4.06 -34.67
CA LEU A 138 -4.42 -2.67 -34.44
C LEU A 138 -3.51 -1.67 -35.15
N GLY A 139 -2.38 -2.13 -35.72
CA GLY A 139 -1.44 -1.27 -36.43
C GLY A 139 -0.48 -0.55 -35.49
N ASN A 140 0.10 0.55 -35.97
CA ASN A 140 1.04 1.36 -35.20
C ASN A 140 0.32 1.99 -33.98
N PRO A 141 0.76 1.74 -32.74
CA PRO A 141 0.07 2.26 -31.56
C PRO A 141 0.06 3.80 -31.47
N ASP A 142 1.07 4.47 -32.03
CA ASP A 142 1.11 5.95 -32.10
C ASP A 142 0.11 6.53 -33.13
N GLU A 143 -0.51 5.68 -33.97
CA GLU A 143 -1.52 6.05 -34.98
C GLU A 143 -2.95 5.64 -34.58
N LEU A 144 -3.14 5.10 -33.37
CA LEU A 144 -4.46 4.77 -32.86
C LEU A 144 -5.28 6.02 -32.57
N ASP A 145 -6.42 6.14 -33.25
CA ASP A 145 -7.38 7.21 -32.99
C ASP A 145 -8.16 6.91 -31.71
N SER A 146 -7.83 7.65 -30.64
CA SER A 146 -8.46 7.55 -29.32
C SER A 146 -9.97 7.79 -29.32
N SER A 147 -10.55 8.29 -30.42
CA SER A 147 -11.98 8.51 -30.58
C SER A 147 -12.73 7.27 -31.08
N ASN A 148 -12.02 6.19 -31.43
CA ASN A 148 -12.59 4.98 -32.00
C ASN A 148 -12.50 3.77 -31.06
N VAL A 149 -13.41 2.81 -31.26
CA VAL A 149 -13.31 1.48 -30.64
C VAL A 149 -12.22 0.67 -31.36
N HIS A 150 -11.25 0.15 -30.62
CA HIS A 150 -10.16 -0.65 -31.17
C HIS A 150 -10.46 -2.15 -31.13
N ILE A 151 -11.03 -2.64 -30.02
CA ILE A 151 -11.36 -4.06 -29.83
C ILE A 151 -12.81 -4.20 -29.38
N ILE A 152 -13.53 -5.18 -29.94
CA ILE A 152 -14.83 -5.60 -29.43
C ILE A 152 -14.66 -6.98 -28.80
N VAL A 153 -15.27 -7.19 -27.64
CA VAL A 153 -15.19 -8.46 -26.91
C VAL A 153 -16.57 -9.05 -26.66
N THR A 154 -16.67 -10.37 -26.72
CA THR A 154 -17.80 -11.12 -26.19
C THR A 154 -17.26 -12.17 -25.22
N ALA A 155 -18.08 -12.64 -24.28
CA ALA A 155 -17.63 -13.56 -23.26
C ALA A 155 -18.69 -14.62 -22.95
N VAL A 156 -18.24 -15.76 -22.43
CA VAL A 156 -19.12 -16.86 -21.97
C VAL A 156 -19.08 -16.89 -20.46
N GLU A 157 -20.24 -16.76 -19.81
CA GLU A 157 -20.38 -16.74 -18.35
C GLU A 157 -20.05 -18.11 -17.71
N GLU A 158 -19.65 -18.13 -16.45
CA GLU A 158 -19.55 -19.37 -15.66
C GLU A 158 -20.94 -19.87 -15.26
N ASP A 159 -21.24 -21.15 -15.50
CA ASP A 159 -22.53 -21.77 -15.12
C ASP A 159 -22.79 -21.63 -13.61
N SER A 160 -23.79 -20.83 -13.22
CA SER A 160 -24.18 -20.62 -11.82
C SER A 160 -25.43 -21.45 -11.45
N VAL A 161 -25.36 -22.15 -10.31
CA VAL A 161 -26.53 -22.76 -9.67
C VAL A 161 -27.05 -21.81 -8.59
N GLY A 162 -28.23 -21.23 -8.82
CA GLY A 162 -29.16 -20.75 -7.79
C GLY A 162 -29.32 -19.23 -7.61
N PRO A 163 -30.54 -18.75 -7.23
CA PRO A 163 -31.04 -17.44 -7.62
C PRO A 163 -30.71 -16.27 -6.67
N VAL A 164 -30.82 -15.07 -7.25
CA VAL A 164 -30.64 -13.71 -6.75
C VAL A 164 -31.20 -13.46 -5.33
N LYS A 165 -30.31 -13.04 -4.41
CA LYS A 165 -30.62 -12.31 -3.18
C LYS A 165 -29.53 -11.26 -2.92
N GLU A 166 -29.99 -10.05 -2.60
CA GLU A 166 -29.33 -8.87 -2.01
C GLU A 166 -27.79 -8.83 -2.01
N LYS A 167 -27.24 -7.76 -2.61
CA LYS A 167 -25.81 -7.38 -2.60
C LYS A 167 -25.19 -7.52 -1.21
N ARG A 168 -24.66 -8.70 -0.94
CA ARG A 168 -23.70 -8.98 0.12
C ARG A 168 -22.49 -9.54 -0.61
N THR A 169 -21.62 -8.65 -1.09
CA THR A 169 -20.30 -9.01 -1.62
C THR A 169 -19.46 -9.48 -0.44
N VAL A 170 -19.73 -10.70 0.04
CA VAL A 170 -18.74 -11.42 0.84
C VAL A 170 -17.66 -11.78 -0.18
N ARG A 171 -16.58 -10.99 -0.23
CA ARG A 171 -15.32 -11.40 -0.87
C ARG A 171 -15.11 -12.86 -0.46
N LYS A 172 -15.11 -13.81 -1.42
CA LYS A 172 -14.64 -15.16 -1.11
C LYS A 172 -13.23 -14.98 -0.59
N ALA A 173 -13.00 -15.31 0.69
CA ALA A 173 -11.72 -15.13 1.34
C ALA A 173 -10.65 -15.78 0.46
N VAL A 174 -9.78 -14.97 -0.15
CA VAL A 174 -8.54 -15.46 -0.73
C VAL A 174 -7.78 -16.09 0.42
N ASP A 175 -7.42 -17.38 0.30
CA ASP A 175 -6.61 -18.04 1.32
C ASP A 175 -5.29 -17.29 1.47
N ARG A 176 -5.15 -16.52 2.55
CA ARG A 176 -4.03 -15.62 2.82
C ARG A 176 -2.70 -16.36 2.68
N HIS A 177 -2.67 -17.59 3.20
CA HIS A 177 -1.51 -18.46 3.13
C HIS A 177 -1.17 -18.86 1.70
N THR A 178 -2.17 -19.17 0.86
CA THR A 178 -1.96 -19.48 -0.56
C THR A 178 -1.33 -18.31 -1.32
N LYS A 179 -1.73 -17.05 -1.07
CA LYS A 179 -1.07 -15.89 -1.70
C LYS A 179 0.38 -15.74 -1.25
N LEU A 180 0.69 -15.93 0.05
CA LEU A 180 2.07 -15.92 0.53
C LEU A 180 2.92 -16.99 -0.15
N GLN A 181 2.36 -18.20 -0.36
CA GLN A 181 3.03 -19.27 -1.09
C GLN A 181 3.29 -18.90 -2.56
N ASN A 182 2.31 -18.28 -3.23
CA ASN A 182 2.47 -17.78 -4.59
C ASN A 182 3.55 -16.69 -4.67
N MET A 183 3.53 -15.72 -3.75
CA MET A 183 4.57 -14.69 -3.64
C MET A 183 5.95 -15.32 -3.44
N ARG A 184 6.08 -16.21 -2.46
CA ARG A 184 7.30 -16.98 -2.16
C ARG A 184 7.83 -17.71 -3.39
N GLY A 185 6.96 -18.32 -4.19
CA GLY A 185 7.32 -19.02 -5.42
C GLY A 185 7.92 -18.09 -6.48
N GLN A 186 7.44 -16.84 -6.56
CA GLN A 186 7.89 -15.87 -7.56
C GLN A 186 9.16 -15.12 -7.16
N ILE A 187 9.31 -14.75 -5.87
CA ILE A 187 10.43 -13.91 -5.42
C ILE A 187 11.76 -14.66 -5.26
N GLY A 188 11.71 -15.97 -5.03
CA GLY A 188 12.90 -16.80 -4.78
C GLY A 188 13.64 -16.43 -3.48
N ALA A 189 14.96 -16.54 -3.48
CA ALA A 189 15.78 -16.31 -2.28
C ALA A 189 15.70 -14.84 -1.80
N PRO A 190 15.53 -14.57 -0.48
CA PRO A 190 15.42 -13.20 0.05
C PRO A 190 16.53 -12.25 -0.40
N SER A 191 17.78 -12.71 -0.38
CA SER A 191 18.95 -11.93 -0.77
C SER A 191 18.99 -11.59 -2.26
N ALA A 192 18.38 -12.41 -3.11
CA ALA A 192 18.22 -12.11 -4.52
C ALA A 192 17.08 -11.12 -4.77
N ALA A 193 15.95 -11.31 -4.08
CA ALA A 193 14.79 -10.42 -4.18
C ALA A 193 15.07 -9.01 -3.67
N ALA A 194 15.90 -8.88 -2.64
CA ALA A 194 16.32 -7.61 -2.05
C ALA A 194 17.32 -6.81 -2.91
N LYS A 195 17.77 -7.32 -4.06
CA LYS A 195 18.62 -6.56 -4.99
C LYS A 195 17.76 -5.56 -5.75
N SER A 196 18.24 -4.33 -5.93
CA SER A 196 17.46 -3.23 -6.50
C SER A 196 16.74 -3.57 -7.82
N ALA A 197 17.39 -4.32 -8.72
CA ALA A 197 16.76 -4.73 -9.99
C ALA A 197 15.56 -5.69 -9.80
N GLN A 198 15.67 -6.66 -8.87
CA GLN A 198 14.57 -7.59 -8.57
C GLN A 198 13.52 -6.92 -7.70
N LEU A 199 13.93 -6.15 -6.70
CA LEU A 199 13.05 -5.35 -5.86
C LEU A 199 12.19 -4.41 -6.70
N SER A 200 12.78 -3.72 -7.68
CA SER A 200 12.06 -2.86 -8.62
C SER A 200 11.00 -3.63 -9.42
N LYS A 201 11.29 -4.87 -9.81
CA LYS A 201 10.32 -5.73 -10.51
C LYS A 201 9.17 -6.12 -9.59
N PHE A 202 9.48 -6.59 -8.38
CA PHE A 202 8.47 -7.07 -7.44
C PHE A 202 7.60 -5.95 -6.86
N GLN A 203 8.16 -4.76 -6.63
CA GLN A 203 7.39 -3.60 -6.19
C GLN A 203 6.52 -2.99 -7.29
N GLY A 204 6.80 -3.29 -8.57
CA GLY A 204 5.97 -2.88 -9.70
C GLY A 204 4.81 -3.85 -10.01
N ASP A 205 4.74 -4.98 -9.32
CA ASP A 205 3.77 -6.06 -9.56
C ASP A 205 2.82 -6.19 -8.37
N THR A 206 1.51 -6.00 -8.62
CA THR A 206 0.46 -6.06 -7.60
C THR A 206 0.38 -7.40 -6.88
N TRP A 207 0.96 -8.47 -7.45
CA TRP A 207 1.02 -9.77 -6.77
C TRP A 207 2.21 -9.97 -5.85
N THR A 208 3.32 -9.28 -6.05
CA THR A 208 4.56 -9.50 -5.29
C THR A 208 5.01 -8.29 -4.47
N VAL A 209 4.28 -7.17 -4.57
CA VAL A 209 4.49 -5.93 -3.83
C VAL A 209 4.44 -6.12 -2.31
N ILE A 210 5.35 -5.44 -1.60
CA ILE A 210 5.30 -5.28 -0.14
C ILE A 210 5.07 -3.79 0.14
N TYR A 211 4.03 -3.49 0.90
CA TYR A 211 3.61 -2.13 1.25
C TYR A 211 4.57 -1.53 2.28
N ASN A 212 5.64 -0.96 1.77
CA ASN A 212 6.76 -0.38 2.52
C ASN A 212 7.21 0.99 1.97
N GLY A 213 6.44 1.56 1.03
CA GLY A 213 6.69 2.86 0.40
C GLY A 213 7.73 2.88 -0.71
N PHE A 214 8.38 1.77 -1.05
CA PHE A 214 9.34 1.70 -2.17
C PHE A 214 8.63 1.36 -3.48
N TYR A 215 8.88 2.13 -4.54
CA TYR A 215 8.24 1.95 -5.84
C TYR A 215 9.21 2.16 -7.00
N PRO A 216 9.03 1.45 -8.12
CA PRO A 216 9.73 1.75 -9.36
C PRO A 216 9.25 3.07 -9.98
N SER A 217 10.12 3.72 -10.74
CA SER A 217 9.77 4.95 -11.46
C SER A 217 8.57 4.72 -12.39
N GLY A 218 7.58 5.61 -12.33
CA GLY A 218 6.35 5.51 -13.14
C GLY A 218 5.27 4.60 -12.56
N HIS A 219 5.46 4.05 -11.36
CA HIS A 219 4.45 3.25 -10.67
C HIS A 219 3.86 3.98 -9.45
N TRP A 220 2.71 3.47 -8.98
CA TRP A 220 2.07 3.91 -7.75
C TRP A 220 2.94 3.58 -6.53
N ILE A 221 2.74 4.32 -5.43
CA ILE A 221 3.54 4.16 -4.20
C ILE A 221 2.84 3.15 -3.29
N PRO A 222 3.48 2.01 -2.93
CA PRO A 222 2.87 1.01 -2.07
C PRO A 222 2.89 1.42 -0.61
N VAL A 223 1.87 2.20 -0.24
CA VAL A 223 1.59 2.65 1.12
C VAL A 223 0.37 1.91 1.69
N ALA A 224 0.40 1.65 2.98
CA ALA A 224 -0.68 1.03 3.73
C ALA A 224 -0.96 1.87 4.99
N PRO A 225 -2.07 1.62 5.70
CA PRO A 225 -2.31 2.23 7.00
C PRO A 225 -1.11 2.07 7.93
N PRO A 226 -0.95 3.00 8.90
CA PRO A 226 0.08 2.89 9.91
C PRO A 226 0.04 1.53 10.61
N ILE A 227 1.20 0.87 10.71
CA ILE A 227 1.25 -0.51 11.16
C ILE A 227 0.75 -0.68 12.62
N GLU A 228 0.82 0.40 13.39
CA GLU A 228 0.25 0.55 14.73
C GLU A 228 -1.25 0.28 14.80
N ALA A 229 -1.98 0.52 13.72
CA ALA A 229 -3.40 0.23 13.64
C ALA A 229 -3.67 -1.29 13.63
N PHE A 230 -2.75 -2.11 13.10
CA PHE A 230 -2.96 -3.56 12.98
C PHE A 230 -2.58 -4.34 14.23
N HIS A 231 -1.62 -3.87 15.04
CA HIS A 231 -1.26 -4.56 16.29
C HIS A 231 -0.67 -3.59 17.34
N PRO A 232 -1.09 -3.69 18.63
CA PRO A 232 -0.71 -2.73 19.67
C PRO A 232 0.80 -2.78 20.02
N VAL A 233 1.47 -3.88 19.69
CA VAL A 233 2.92 -4.01 19.96
C VAL A 233 3.73 -2.93 19.25
N PHE A 234 3.33 -2.50 18.05
CA PHE A 234 4.08 -1.52 17.28
C PHE A 234 3.94 -0.13 17.90
N ALA A 235 2.72 0.28 18.26
CA ALA A 235 2.48 1.53 18.98
C ALA A 235 3.22 1.56 20.34
N SER A 236 3.18 0.44 21.07
CA SER A 236 3.89 0.28 22.35
C SER A 236 5.40 0.38 22.17
N PHE A 237 5.95 -0.27 21.14
CA PHE A 237 7.38 -0.20 20.82
C PHE A 237 7.80 1.25 20.53
N VAL A 238 7.13 1.92 19.58
CA VAL A 238 7.45 3.30 19.17
C VAL A 238 7.41 4.22 20.39
N ARG A 239 6.34 4.16 21.19
CA ARG A 239 6.20 4.96 22.42
C ARG A 239 7.35 4.71 23.39
N ASN A 240 7.67 3.46 23.69
CA ASN A 240 8.71 3.14 24.68
C ASN A 240 10.13 3.49 24.15
N ALA A 241 10.36 3.34 22.85
CA ALA A 241 11.64 3.61 22.20
C ALA A 241 11.93 5.11 22.06
N THR A 242 10.89 5.93 21.88
CA THR A 242 11.01 7.37 21.59
C THR A 242 10.58 8.29 22.73
N SER A 243 10.02 7.73 23.81
CA SER A 243 9.59 8.52 24.98
C SER A 243 10.75 9.36 25.54
N THR A 244 10.43 10.59 25.94
CA THR A 244 11.35 11.48 26.66
C THR A 244 11.33 11.23 28.17
N GLU A 245 10.42 10.38 28.66
CA GLU A 245 10.34 10.02 30.08
C GLU A 245 11.50 9.11 30.48
N ASP A 246 12.06 9.32 31.67
CA ASP A 246 13.12 8.46 32.19
C ASP A 246 12.59 7.05 32.45
N ILE A 247 13.35 6.05 32.01
CA ILE A 247 13.06 4.65 32.29
C ILE A 247 14.13 4.08 33.23
N LEU A 248 13.69 3.33 34.24
CA LEU A 248 14.59 2.63 35.14
C LEU A 248 15.19 1.42 34.41
N LEU A 249 16.41 1.59 33.91
CA LEU A 249 17.20 0.53 33.29
C LEU A 249 18.16 -0.07 34.30
N ASP A 250 18.19 -1.40 34.36
CA ASP A 250 19.14 -2.13 35.20
C ASP A 250 20.59 -1.98 34.67
N ALA A 251 21.56 -1.81 35.58
CA ALA A 251 22.95 -1.59 35.21
C ALA A 251 23.58 -2.80 34.49
N ALA A 252 23.18 -4.03 34.82
CA ALA A 252 23.65 -5.23 34.12
C ALA A 252 23.06 -5.33 32.70
N PHE A 253 21.82 -4.87 32.52
CA PHE A 253 21.22 -4.71 31.20
C PHE A 253 22.00 -3.68 30.36
N VAL A 254 22.23 -2.47 30.87
CA VAL A 254 22.99 -1.43 30.15
C VAL A 254 24.39 -1.93 29.80
N LYS A 255 25.10 -2.61 30.72
CA LYS A 255 26.40 -3.23 30.43
C LYS A 255 26.35 -4.27 29.30
N SER A 256 25.25 -5.01 29.17
CA SER A 256 25.06 -5.97 28.08
C SER A 256 24.79 -5.28 26.75
N VAL A 257 24.06 -4.16 26.78
CA VAL A 257 23.85 -3.28 25.62
C VAL A 257 25.19 -2.68 25.16
N SER A 258 25.99 -2.10 26.05
CA SER A 258 27.30 -1.54 25.71
C SER A 258 28.23 -2.59 25.08
N LYS A 259 28.28 -3.82 25.60
CA LYS A 259 29.03 -4.91 24.96
C LYS A 259 28.54 -5.24 23.56
N THR A 260 27.24 -5.14 23.33
CA THR A 260 26.62 -5.35 22.01
C THR A 260 27.02 -4.24 21.05
N MET A 261 27.01 -2.99 21.51
CA MET A 261 27.49 -1.81 20.79
C MET A 261 28.96 -1.96 20.38
N GLU A 262 29.84 -2.26 21.35
CA GLU A 262 31.26 -2.53 21.12
C GLU A 262 31.48 -3.61 20.05
N GLN A 263 30.69 -4.69 20.09
CA GLN A 263 30.80 -5.77 19.11
C GLN A 263 30.26 -5.37 17.73
N ALA A 264 29.18 -4.60 17.66
CA ALA A 264 28.60 -4.14 16.40
C ALA A 264 29.54 -3.18 15.65
N ALA A 265 30.34 -2.39 16.39
CA ALA A 265 31.34 -1.46 15.85
C ALA A 265 32.60 -2.13 15.28
N LYS A 266 32.85 -3.41 15.58
CA LYS A 266 34.02 -4.11 15.03
C LYS A 266 33.87 -4.35 13.54
N ILE A 267 34.87 -3.92 12.78
CA ILE A 267 35.02 -4.28 11.36
C ILE A 267 35.41 -5.76 11.30
N ILE A 268 34.47 -6.60 10.89
CA ILE A 268 34.66 -8.05 10.78
C ILE A 268 34.94 -8.45 9.32
N PRO A 269 36.10 -9.05 8.99
CA PRO A 269 36.35 -9.54 7.64
C PRO A 269 35.55 -10.82 7.34
N ALA A 270 35.23 -11.62 8.37
CA ALA A 270 34.47 -12.86 8.25
C ALA A 270 33.06 -12.74 8.84
N GLU A 271 32.04 -12.86 7.99
CA GLU A 271 30.63 -12.63 8.33
C GLU A 271 30.08 -13.65 9.34
N LYS A 272 30.32 -14.95 9.12
CA LYS A 272 29.79 -16.02 9.96
C LYS A 272 30.16 -15.87 11.44
N LYS A 273 31.45 -15.73 11.75
CA LYS A 273 31.94 -15.61 13.14
C LYS A 273 31.36 -14.36 13.81
N GLY A 274 31.34 -13.24 13.10
CA GLY A 274 30.78 -12.02 13.63
C GLY A 274 29.27 -12.12 13.90
N ASN A 275 28.52 -12.83 13.05
CA ASN A 275 27.09 -13.08 13.23
C ASN A 275 26.83 -13.95 14.45
N ASP A 276 27.61 -15.01 14.66
CA ASP A 276 27.50 -15.89 15.83
C ASP A 276 27.74 -15.12 17.15
N GLU A 277 28.78 -14.28 17.19
CA GLU A 277 29.11 -13.44 18.35
C GLU A 277 28.00 -12.42 18.66
N LEU A 278 27.50 -11.72 17.64
CA LEU A 278 26.42 -10.76 17.82
C LEU A 278 25.13 -11.44 18.31
N ARG A 279 24.75 -12.58 17.73
CA ARG A 279 23.57 -13.34 18.17
C ARG A 279 23.69 -13.79 19.62
N SER A 280 24.88 -14.19 20.07
CA SER A 280 25.11 -14.52 21.48
C SER A 280 24.85 -13.33 22.41
N LEU A 281 25.35 -12.15 22.04
CA LEU A 281 25.13 -10.91 22.80
C LEU A 281 23.66 -10.47 22.79
N LEU A 282 23.01 -10.48 21.62
CA LEU A 282 21.57 -10.19 21.51
C LEU A 282 20.76 -11.20 22.33
N SER A 283 21.16 -12.46 22.37
CA SER A 283 20.46 -13.47 23.19
C SER A 283 20.49 -13.13 24.68
N ALA A 284 21.63 -12.68 25.18
CA ALA A 284 21.77 -12.20 26.56
C ALA A 284 20.97 -10.92 26.81
N VAL A 285 21.02 -9.96 25.87
CA VAL A 285 20.28 -8.70 25.92
C VAL A 285 18.78 -8.90 25.86
N PHE A 286 18.25 -9.88 25.13
CA PHE A 286 16.79 -10.04 25.01
C PHE A 286 16.23 -11.17 25.87
N LEU A 287 17.08 -11.93 26.56
CA LEU A 287 16.69 -13.14 27.32
C LEU A 287 15.89 -14.12 26.45
N ARG A 288 16.33 -14.25 25.19
CA ARG A 288 15.72 -15.04 24.13
C ARG A 288 16.81 -15.64 23.26
N SER A 289 16.56 -16.80 22.67
CA SER A 289 17.55 -17.46 21.82
C SER A 289 17.54 -16.86 20.41
N PHE A 290 18.63 -16.22 19.98
CA PHE A 290 18.82 -15.78 18.60
C PHE A 290 19.53 -16.86 17.79
N GLN A 291 18.80 -17.50 16.89
CA GLN A 291 19.30 -18.62 16.08
C GLN A 291 19.29 -18.25 14.59
N PRO A 292 20.15 -18.86 13.75
CA PRO A 292 19.95 -18.74 12.32
C PRO A 292 18.66 -19.51 11.98
N PHE A 293 17.86 -18.97 11.05
CA PHE A 293 16.70 -19.71 10.54
C PHE A 293 17.02 -20.29 9.17
N GLN A 294 16.47 -21.46 8.88
CA GLN A 294 16.45 -22.00 7.53
C GLN A 294 15.06 -22.60 7.26
N THR A 295 14.43 -22.14 6.18
CA THR A 295 13.15 -22.66 5.69
C THR A 295 13.32 -24.06 5.11
N SER A 296 12.21 -24.74 4.82
CA SER A 296 12.21 -26.06 4.15
C SER A 296 12.90 -26.02 2.77
N GLU A 297 12.88 -24.87 2.10
CA GLU A 297 13.55 -24.60 0.82
C GLU A 297 14.98 -24.04 0.96
N LEU A 298 15.63 -24.22 2.12
CA LEU A 298 16.98 -23.75 2.39
C LEU A 298 17.18 -22.23 2.34
N ARG A 299 16.09 -21.44 2.35
CA ARG A 299 16.16 -19.97 2.43
C ARG A 299 16.42 -19.59 3.89
N SER A 300 17.42 -18.75 4.16
CA SER A 300 17.86 -18.46 5.52
C SER A 300 17.79 -16.98 5.86
N ALA A 301 17.61 -16.72 7.15
CA ALA A 301 17.81 -15.42 7.77
C ALA A 301 18.97 -15.53 8.76
N ASP A 302 19.77 -14.47 8.89
CA ASP A 302 20.93 -14.46 9.79
C ASP A 302 20.55 -14.69 11.26
N GLY A 303 19.37 -14.23 11.67
CA GLY A 303 18.85 -14.41 13.02
C GLY A 303 17.33 -14.50 13.06
N ASN A 304 16.80 -15.17 14.08
CA ASN A 304 15.40 -15.15 14.45
C ASN A 304 15.23 -15.34 15.96
N VAL A 305 14.10 -14.87 16.49
CA VAL A 305 13.57 -15.29 17.78
C VAL A 305 12.29 -16.07 17.53
N THR A 306 12.29 -17.34 17.94
CA THR A 306 11.15 -18.24 17.78
C THR A 306 10.48 -18.58 19.11
N ILE A 307 9.18 -18.83 19.04
CA ILE A 307 8.37 -19.42 20.10
C ILE A 307 7.73 -20.70 19.57
N GLU A 308 7.44 -21.64 20.46
CA GLU A 308 6.79 -22.90 20.11
C GLU A 308 5.33 -22.90 20.58
N ILE A 309 4.41 -23.11 19.63
CA ILE A 309 2.97 -23.15 19.86
C ILE A 309 2.39 -24.29 19.03
N GLY A 310 1.71 -25.24 19.68
CA GLY A 310 1.06 -26.36 18.98
C GLY A 310 2.01 -27.22 18.13
N GLY A 311 3.29 -27.30 18.50
CA GLY A 311 4.33 -28.01 17.73
C GLY A 311 4.91 -27.22 16.56
N SER A 312 4.40 -26.02 16.26
CA SER A 312 4.95 -25.12 15.25
C SER A 312 5.91 -24.11 15.87
N LYS A 313 7.03 -23.86 15.19
CA LYS A 313 8.01 -22.81 15.55
C LYS A 313 7.68 -21.52 14.82
N LEU A 314 7.18 -20.54 15.58
CA LEU A 314 6.76 -19.24 15.08
C LEU A 314 7.88 -18.22 15.29
N ALA A 315 8.33 -17.51 14.26
CA ALA A 315 9.27 -16.41 14.45
C ALA A 315 8.51 -15.11 14.76
N ILE A 316 8.73 -14.59 15.97
CA ILE A 316 8.21 -13.28 16.40
C ILE A 316 9.19 -12.15 16.08
N LEU A 317 10.45 -12.51 15.75
CA LEU A 317 11.45 -11.58 15.22
C LEU A 317 12.28 -12.25 14.13
N VAL A 318 12.52 -11.51 13.05
CA VAL A 318 13.44 -11.88 11.97
C VAL A 318 14.57 -10.86 11.90
N MET A 319 15.80 -11.33 11.73
CA MET A 319 16.98 -10.50 11.66
C MET A 319 17.82 -10.82 10.43
N GLU A 320 18.24 -9.77 9.73
CA GLU A 320 19.27 -9.86 8.69
C GLU A 320 20.43 -8.93 9.02
N ARG A 321 21.64 -9.38 8.70
CA ARG A 321 22.87 -8.63 8.94
C ARG A 321 23.73 -8.56 7.69
N LYS A 322 24.32 -7.40 7.46
CA LYS A 322 25.49 -7.24 6.60
C LYS A 322 26.69 -6.78 7.39
N ARG A 323 27.89 -7.02 6.85
CA ARG A 323 29.13 -6.52 7.44
C ARG A 323 29.15 -4.99 7.46
N MET A 324 28.71 -4.34 6.38
CA MET A 324 28.52 -2.90 6.23
C MET A 324 27.38 -2.61 5.24
N TRP A 325 26.80 -1.41 5.28
CA TRP A 325 25.84 -0.99 4.25
C TRP A 325 26.51 -0.99 2.88
N GLY A 326 25.84 -1.56 1.88
CA GLY A 326 26.37 -1.72 0.52
C GLY A 326 27.17 -3.01 0.29
N GLU A 327 27.54 -3.75 1.35
CA GLU A 327 28.15 -5.08 1.20
C GLU A 327 27.11 -6.19 1.03
N GLY A 328 27.49 -7.28 0.34
CA GLY A 328 26.59 -8.41 0.07
C GLY A 328 25.64 -8.19 -1.12
N GLY A 329 25.60 -6.98 -1.68
CA GLY A 329 24.90 -6.68 -2.94
C GLY A 329 23.38 -6.59 -2.84
N CYS A 330 22.82 -6.50 -1.64
CA CYS A 330 21.40 -6.26 -1.38
C CYS A 330 21.19 -5.48 -0.08
N ASP A 331 20.01 -4.88 0.07
CA ASP A 331 19.62 -4.15 1.27
C ASP A 331 19.18 -5.13 2.40
N PRO A 332 19.73 -5.04 3.62
CA PRO A 332 19.37 -5.94 4.72
C PRO A 332 17.93 -5.77 5.23
N MET A 333 17.36 -4.57 5.17
CA MET A 333 15.95 -4.35 5.55
C MET A 333 15.04 -5.10 4.58
N LYS A 334 15.28 -4.94 3.28
CA LYS A 334 14.49 -5.61 2.24
C LYS A 334 14.71 -7.11 2.25
N GLN A 335 15.92 -7.56 2.53
CA GLN A 335 16.18 -8.99 2.73
C GLN A 335 15.35 -9.53 3.91
N ALA A 336 15.28 -8.81 5.02
CA ALA A 336 14.55 -9.26 6.21
C ALA A 336 13.03 -9.30 5.99
N GLU A 337 12.47 -8.34 5.25
CA GLU A 337 11.06 -8.32 4.85
C GLU A 337 10.70 -9.59 4.03
N TYR A 338 11.54 -9.98 3.07
CA TYR A 338 11.35 -11.20 2.29
C TYR A 338 11.63 -12.48 3.08
N SER A 339 12.54 -12.43 4.06
CA SER A 339 12.77 -13.54 4.99
C SER A 339 11.55 -13.79 5.88
N ALA A 340 10.90 -12.73 6.38
CA ALA A 340 9.63 -12.83 7.11
C ALA A 340 8.52 -13.41 6.23
N LEU A 341 8.36 -12.93 4.99
CA LEU A 341 7.40 -13.46 4.04
C LEU A 341 7.60 -14.97 3.81
N ASN A 342 8.83 -15.40 3.53
CA ASN A 342 9.13 -16.80 3.28
C ASN A 342 8.82 -17.70 4.49
N LEU A 343 9.03 -17.19 5.71
CA LEU A 343 8.71 -17.91 6.93
C LEU A 343 7.20 -18.11 7.07
N TRP A 344 6.42 -17.03 6.92
CA TRP A 344 4.96 -17.09 7.02
C TRP A 344 4.29 -17.88 5.88
N ALA A 345 4.97 -18.06 4.77
CA ALA A 345 4.53 -18.90 3.66
C ALA A 345 4.71 -20.42 3.87
N GLU A 346 5.41 -20.87 4.93
CA GLU A 346 5.53 -22.31 5.24
C GLU A 346 4.17 -22.93 5.57
N ASP A 347 3.93 -24.17 5.17
CA ASP A 347 2.66 -24.88 5.43
C ASP A 347 2.31 -24.94 6.93
N ALA A 348 3.32 -25.11 7.78
CA ALA A 348 3.15 -25.15 9.24
C ALA A 348 2.60 -23.84 9.83
N MET A 349 2.70 -22.72 9.10
CA MET A 349 2.24 -21.40 9.53
C MET A 349 0.78 -21.13 9.14
N LYS A 350 0.18 -21.94 8.26
CA LYS A 350 -1.19 -21.74 7.77
C LYS A 350 -2.23 -21.48 8.86
N PRO A 351 -2.27 -22.19 10.00
CA PRO A 351 -3.25 -21.92 11.06
C PRO A 351 -3.12 -20.50 11.61
N PHE A 352 -1.89 -20.05 11.86
CA PHE A 352 -1.61 -18.72 12.40
C PHE A 352 -1.90 -17.63 11.36
N VAL A 353 -1.53 -17.86 10.10
CA VAL A 353 -1.85 -16.95 8.99
C VAL A 353 -3.36 -16.78 8.85
N ASN A 354 -4.19 -17.76 9.19
CA ASN A 354 -5.65 -17.60 9.09
C ASN A 354 -6.28 -16.91 10.30
N MET A 355 -5.54 -16.75 11.40
CA MET A 355 -6.06 -16.34 12.70
C MET A 355 -5.49 -15.03 13.25
N SER A 356 -4.38 -14.56 12.70
CA SER A 356 -3.65 -13.38 13.16
C SER A 356 -3.22 -12.52 11.98
N CYS A 357 -2.99 -11.22 12.19
CA CYS A 357 -2.28 -10.38 11.23
C CYS A 357 -0.77 -10.69 11.16
N CYS A 358 -0.30 -11.73 11.85
CA CYS A 358 1.09 -12.20 11.87
C CYS A 358 2.11 -11.12 12.28
N PRO A 359 1.87 -10.35 13.36
CA PRO A 359 2.74 -9.26 13.77
C PRO A 359 4.14 -9.78 14.09
N THR A 360 5.12 -9.33 13.30
CA THR A 360 6.51 -9.75 13.39
C THR A 360 7.40 -8.51 13.50
N LEU A 361 8.40 -8.56 14.38
CA LEU A 361 9.44 -7.53 14.45
C LEU A 361 10.57 -7.89 13.49
N ILE A 362 11.09 -6.90 12.77
CA ILE A 362 12.26 -7.07 11.92
C ILE A 362 13.40 -6.26 12.52
N VAL A 363 14.59 -6.86 12.63
CA VAL A 363 15.83 -6.18 12.97
C VAL A 363 16.77 -6.27 11.78
N ALA A 364 17.05 -5.14 11.15
CA ALA A 364 18.02 -5.07 10.07
C ALA A 364 19.28 -4.38 10.57
N THR A 365 20.44 -4.99 10.33
CA THR A 365 21.73 -4.45 10.76
C THR A 365 22.76 -4.45 9.64
N ALA A 366 23.62 -3.44 9.62
CA ALA A 366 24.79 -3.42 8.75
C ALA A 366 25.94 -2.70 9.45
N GLY A 367 26.97 -3.45 9.85
CA GLY A 367 27.99 -2.94 10.77
C GLY A 367 27.37 -2.48 12.09
N ALA A 368 27.70 -1.25 12.51
CA ALA A 368 27.14 -0.60 13.69
C ALA A 368 25.87 0.22 13.41
N TRP A 369 25.14 -0.08 12.34
CA TRP A 369 23.85 0.52 12.07
C TRP A 369 22.74 -0.50 12.30
N LEU A 370 21.67 -0.08 12.95
CA LEU A 370 20.51 -0.91 13.26
C LEU A 370 19.22 -0.15 12.97
N THR A 371 18.18 -0.84 12.53
CA THR A 371 16.81 -0.32 12.53
C THR A 371 15.85 -1.44 12.91
N VAL A 372 14.65 -1.06 13.36
CA VAL A 372 13.55 -1.95 13.68
C VAL A 372 12.36 -1.61 12.80
N LEU A 373 11.80 -2.62 12.14
CA LEU A 373 10.57 -2.52 11.36
C LEU A 373 9.49 -3.41 11.98
N GLY A 374 8.23 -3.07 11.76
CA GLY A 374 7.10 -3.96 11.97
C GLY A 374 6.72 -4.63 10.66
N TRP A 375 6.14 -5.82 10.74
CA TRP A 375 5.67 -6.59 9.60
C TRP A 375 4.32 -7.27 9.91
N VAL A 376 3.34 -7.16 9.01
CA VAL A 376 2.01 -7.78 9.15
C VAL A 376 1.44 -8.23 7.80
N ILE A 377 0.39 -9.06 7.87
CA ILE A 377 -0.50 -9.44 6.76
C ILE A 377 -1.91 -8.97 7.09
N THR A 378 -2.52 -8.18 6.20
CA THR A 378 -3.87 -7.63 6.34
C THR A 378 -4.98 -8.63 5.97
N ALA A 379 -6.26 -8.23 6.07
CA ALA A 379 -7.41 -9.00 5.58
C ALA A 379 -7.30 -9.35 4.10
N ASP A 380 -7.03 -8.32 3.30
CA ASP A 380 -7.01 -8.40 1.83
C ASP A 380 -5.65 -8.88 1.33
N VAL A 381 -4.91 -9.52 2.24
CA VAL A 381 -3.70 -10.27 2.01
C VAL A 381 -2.57 -9.38 1.49
N GLU A 382 -2.58 -8.11 1.86
CA GLU A 382 -1.45 -7.21 1.65
C GLU A 382 -0.37 -7.49 2.69
N VAL A 383 0.88 -7.56 2.26
CA VAL A 383 2.04 -7.67 3.14
C VAL A 383 2.55 -6.25 3.41
N VAL A 384 2.54 -5.84 4.67
CA VAL A 384 2.93 -4.48 5.08
C VAL A 384 4.20 -4.56 5.91
N ALA A 385 5.18 -3.72 5.59
CA ALA A 385 6.40 -3.58 6.36
C ALA A 385 6.75 -2.09 6.52
N GLN A 386 6.87 -1.61 7.76
CA GLN A 386 7.08 -0.19 8.03
C GLN A 386 8.18 0.02 9.08
N PRO A 387 9.10 0.98 8.90
CA PRO A 387 10.06 1.36 9.94
C PRO A 387 9.36 1.86 11.20
N LEU A 388 9.79 1.36 12.36
CA LEU A 388 9.32 1.80 13.67
C LEU A 388 10.28 2.81 14.31
N ILE A 389 11.55 2.79 13.90
CA ILE A 389 12.56 3.78 14.25
C ILE A 389 13.46 4.05 13.03
N ASP A 390 14.11 5.21 13.04
CA ASP A 390 15.19 5.51 12.09
C ASP A 390 16.38 4.56 12.26
N ILE A 391 17.30 4.60 11.29
CA ILE A 391 18.54 3.84 11.36
C ILE A 391 19.43 4.46 12.44
N MET A 392 19.57 3.76 13.56
CA MET A 392 20.37 4.18 14.70
C MET A 392 21.81 3.68 14.61
N TRP A 393 22.74 4.53 15.06
CA TRP A 393 24.13 4.18 15.29
C TRP A 393 24.28 3.35 16.57
N LEU A 394 25.14 2.34 16.56
CA LEU A 394 25.46 1.48 17.70
C LEU A 394 26.94 1.60 18.12
N GLY A 395 27.72 2.46 17.49
CA GLY A 395 29.11 2.67 17.89
C GLY A 395 29.25 3.85 18.84
N GLU A 396 30.48 4.18 19.17
CA GLU A 396 30.83 5.34 20.00
C GLU A 396 31.84 6.17 19.20
N ALA A 397 31.49 7.42 18.88
CA ALA A 397 32.30 8.27 18.01
C ALA A 397 33.10 9.31 18.81
N THR A 398 32.67 9.61 20.04
CA THR A 398 33.29 10.59 20.93
C THR A 398 33.49 10.01 22.33
N PRO A 399 34.24 10.68 23.21
CA PRO A 399 34.36 10.27 24.61
C PRO A 399 33.11 10.54 25.48
N TYR A 400 32.08 11.20 24.94
CA TYR A 400 30.91 11.66 25.70
C TYR A 400 29.62 11.09 25.09
N GLU A 401 29.40 9.79 25.29
CA GLU A 401 28.33 9.02 24.63
C GLU A 401 27.26 8.47 25.59
N ASP A 402 27.25 8.86 26.87
CA ASP A 402 26.34 8.29 27.88
C ASP A 402 24.86 8.39 27.47
N THR A 403 24.43 9.56 26.95
CA THR A 403 23.08 9.76 26.42
C THR A 403 22.80 8.84 25.24
N HIS A 404 23.79 8.62 24.37
CA HIS A 404 23.65 7.73 23.22
C HIS A 404 23.49 6.27 23.66
N VAL A 405 24.35 5.78 24.56
CA VAL A 405 24.26 4.43 25.16
C VAL A 405 22.91 4.24 25.84
N TYR A 406 22.44 5.24 26.59
CA TYR A 406 21.14 5.19 27.25
C TYR A 406 19.98 5.12 26.25
N ASN A 407 20.02 5.88 25.16
CA ASN A 407 19.03 5.83 24.09
C ASN A 407 19.03 4.47 23.36
N VAL A 408 20.21 3.88 23.11
CA VAL A 408 20.32 2.53 22.55
C VAL A 408 19.71 1.50 23.50
N ALA A 409 20.01 1.61 24.79
CA ALA A 409 19.45 0.73 25.81
C ALA A 409 17.93 0.88 25.94
N ARG A 410 17.37 2.08 25.77
CA ARG A 410 15.93 2.34 25.69
C ARG A 410 15.28 1.59 24.52
N VAL A 411 15.83 1.68 23.32
CA VAL A 411 15.33 0.94 22.15
C VAL A 411 15.38 -0.57 22.41
N PHE A 412 16.47 -1.07 22.99
CA PHE A 412 16.62 -2.51 23.29
C PHE A 412 15.65 -2.96 24.39
N ALA A 413 15.38 -2.12 25.39
CA ALA A 413 14.39 -2.41 26.42
C ALA A 413 12.97 -2.45 25.82
N ALA A 414 12.64 -1.49 24.94
CA ALA A 414 11.39 -1.49 24.20
C ALA A 414 11.24 -2.76 23.35
N LEU A 415 12.29 -3.15 22.62
CA LEU A 415 12.26 -4.38 21.80
C LEU A 415 12.13 -5.65 22.66
N ARG A 416 12.84 -5.73 23.79
CA ARG A 416 12.71 -6.83 24.76
C ARG A 416 11.27 -6.96 25.26
N LYS A 417 10.63 -5.84 25.61
CA LYS A 417 9.23 -5.81 26.04
C LYS A 417 8.30 -6.26 24.90
N SER A 418 8.52 -5.76 23.69
CA SER A 418 7.69 -6.12 22.53
C SER A 418 7.77 -7.61 22.18
N LEU A 419 8.93 -8.25 22.33
CA LEU A 419 9.06 -9.71 22.19
C LEU A 419 8.24 -10.48 23.23
N HIS A 420 8.22 -10.00 24.48
CA HIS A 420 7.38 -10.57 25.52
C HIS A 420 5.88 -10.40 25.21
N ASP A 421 5.48 -9.21 24.78
CA ASP A 421 4.10 -8.90 24.42
C ASP A 421 3.63 -9.74 23.20
N LEU A 422 4.48 -9.93 22.19
CA LEU A 422 4.18 -10.81 21.04
C LEU A 422 4.04 -12.28 21.45
N GLU A 423 4.92 -12.78 22.30
CA GLU A 423 4.80 -14.15 22.81
C GLU A 423 3.48 -14.34 23.56
N ALA A 424 3.13 -13.39 24.44
CA ALA A 424 1.86 -13.43 25.17
C ALA A 424 0.66 -13.41 24.20
N TYR A 425 0.69 -12.54 23.18
CA TYR A 425 -0.33 -12.47 22.14
C TYR A 425 -0.51 -13.82 21.43
N TYR A 426 0.57 -14.40 20.91
CA TYR A 426 0.48 -15.65 20.17
C TYR A 426 0.07 -16.83 21.05
N ARG A 427 0.52 -16.89 22.31
CA ARG A 427 0.06 -17.90 23.29
C ARG A 427 -1.41 -17.76 23.64
N GLY A 428 -1.97 -16.55 23.52
CA GLY A 428 -3.38 -16.26 23.73
C GLY A 428 -4.28 -16.57 22.54
N LEU A 429 -3.73 -16.93 21.36
CA LEU A 429 -4.54 -17.32 20.21
C LEU A 429 -5.24 -18.66 20.48
N ALA A 430 -6.57 -18.64 20.51
CA ALA A 430 -7.37 -19.86 20.58
C ALA A 430 -7.40 -20.53 19.21
N LEU A 431 -6.47 -21.46 18.94
CA LEU A 431 -6.31 -22.14 17.63
C LEU A 431 -7.52 -22.98 17.16
N GLU A 432 -8.57 -23.08 17.99
CA GLU A 432 -9.84 -23.72 17.67
C GLU A 432 -10.81 -22.70 17.05
N PRO A 433 -11.33 -22.92 15.83
CA PRO A 433 -12.28 -22.02 15.21
C PRO A 433 -13.61 -22.03 16.00
N THR A 434 -13.93 -20.96 16.72
CA THR A 434 -15.30 -20.79 17.21
C THR A 434 -16.18 -20.34 16.04
N PRO A 435 -17.39 -20.93 15.84
CA PRO A 435 -18.23 -20.66 14.66
C PRO A 435 -18.68 -19.20 14.46
N ASN A 436 -18.41 -18.30 15.42
CA ASN A 436 -18.94 -16.93 15.44
C ASN A 436 -17.89 -15.82 15.68
N THR A 437 -16.59 -16.12 15.81
CA THR A 437 -15.56 -15.08 15.84
C THR A 437 -15.13 -14.73 14.42
N GLN A 438 -15.42 -13.51 13.96
CA GLN A 438 -14.65 -12.91 12.86
C GLN A 438 -13.16 -13.05 13.22
N SER A 439 -12.36 -13.57 12.29
CA SER A 439 -10.93 -13.74 12.53
C SER A 439 -10.31 -12.38 12.90
N PRO A 440 -9.59 -12.25 14.04
CA PRO A 440 -8.85 -11.05 14.41
C PRO A 440 -7.80 -10.61 13.36
N ALA A 441 -7.58 -11.42 12.33
CA ALA A 441 -6.59 -11.20 11.27
C ALA A 441 -7.02 -10.18 10.19
N SER A 442 -8.26 -9.70 10.21
CA SER A 442 -8.88 -9.06 9.05
C SER A 442 -9.01 -7.53 9.12
N PHE A 443 -8.79 -6.91 10.27
CA PHE A 443 -9.00 -5.47 10.42
C PHE A 443 -8.03 -4.89 11.44
N PRO A 444 -7.94 -3.56 11.55
CA PRO A 444 -7.23 -2.92 12.65
C PRO A 444 -7.65 -3.47 14.01
N HIS A 445 -6.72 -3.50 14.96
CA HIS A 445 -6.94 -4.10 16.28
C HIS A 445 -7.97 -3.39 17.19
N PRO A 446 -8.26 -2.07 17.08
CA PRO A 446 -9.20 -1.44 18.00
C PRO A 446 -10.61 -1.91 17.70
N THR A 447 -11.32 -2.39 18.72
CA THR A 447 -12.69 -2.91 18.62
C THR A 447 -13.60 -2.36 19.72
N THR A 448 -13.10 -1.38 20.46
CA THR A 448 -13.82 -0.71 21.54
C THR A 448 -13.48 0.77 21.54
N PHE A 449 -14.39 1.59 22.07
CA PHE A 449 -14.11 2.98 22.43
C PHE A 449 -14.97 3.40 23.62
N THR A 450 -14.53 4.43 24.33
CA THR A 450 -15.27 5.04 25.45
C THR A 450 -16.14 6.16 24.91
N ALA A 451 -17.45 6.05 25.04
CA ALA A 451 -18.40 7.06 24.63
C ALA A 451 -18.37 8.29 25.55
N ALA A 452 -19.05 9.37 25.15
CA ALA A 452 -19.07 10.62 25.89
C ALA A 452 -19.66 10.53 27.31
N ASP A 453 -20.53 9.55 27.56
CA ASP A 453 -21.11 9.26 28.88
C ASP A 453 -20.21 8.36 29.76
N GLY A 454 -19.03 7.97 29.25
CA GLY A 454 -18.07 7.10 29.92
C GLY A 454 -18.35 5.60 29.73
N SER A 455 -19.39 5.22 28.99
CA SER A 455 -19.67 3.82 28.68
C SER A 455 -18.67 3.25 27.66
N GLU A 456 -18.31 1.98 27.80
CA GLU A 456 -17.48 1.28 26.82
C GLU A 456 -18.38 0.70 25.72
N VAL A 457 -18.14 1.10 24.48
CA VAL A 457 -18.86 0.63 23.29
C VAL A 457 -17.95 -0.33 22.53
N GLN A 458 -18.39 -1.58 22.40
CA GLN A 458 -17.74 -2.57 21.56
C GLN A 458 -18.31 -2.51 20.14
N PHE A 459 -17.46 -2.75 19.14
CA PHE A 459 -17.86 -2.81 17.74
C PHE A 459 -17.11 -3.90 16.99
N ARG A 460 -17.61 -4.25 15.80
CA ARG A 460 -16.93 -5.13 14.85
C ARG A 460 -16.87 -4.50 13.47
N TYR A 461 -15.78 -4.73 12.76
CA TYR A 461 -15.60 -4.24 11.41
C TYR A 461 -16.44 -5.04 10.40
N LEU A 462 -16.92 -4.34 9.38
CA LEU A 462 -17.66 -4.92 8.27
C LEU A 462 -16.83 -4.91 6.99
N GLN A 463 -16.26 -3.76 6.63
CA GLN A 463 -15.46 -3.57 5.41
C GLN A 463 -14.64 -2.27 5.45
N ARG A 464 -13.67 -2.12 4.56
CA ARG A 464 -13.10 -0.81 4.20
C ARG A 464 -14.15 0.03 3.46
N LEU A 465 -14.07 1.34 3.58
CA LEU A 465 -14.94 2.25 2.82
C LEU A 465 -14.33 2.66 1.47
N GLU A 466 -13.02 2.56 1.31
CA GLU A 466 -12.32 2.76 0.03
C GLU A 466 -11.69 1.42 -0.39
N ASP A 467 -11.77 1.08 -1.67
CA ASP A 467 -11.11 -0.11 -2.22
C ASP A 467 -9.63 0.17 -2.53
N ASP A 468 -8.90 0.59 -1.49
CA ASP A 468 -7.48 0.91 -1.52
C ASP A 468 -6.76 0.20 -0.36
N ALA A 469 -5.58 -0.35 -0.65
CA ALA A 469 -4.66 -0.90 0.34
C ALA A 469 -4.18 0.15 1.35
N ALA A 470 -4.18 1.43 0.97
CA ALA A 470 -3.89 2.58 1.82
C ALA A 470 -5.07 3.03 2.69
N SER A 471 -6.27 2.45 2.52
CA SER A 471 -7.48 2.96 3.17
C SER A 471 -7.39 2.88 4.69
N VAL A 472 -7.60 4.04 5.31
CA VAL A 472 -7.62 4.20 6.78
C VAL A 472 -9.04 4.30 7.34
N THR A 473 -10.07 4.12 6.50
CA THR A 473 -11.46 4.35 6.86
C THR A 473 -12.29 3.07 6.71
N PHE A 474 -12.97 2.68 7.78
CA PHE A 474 -13.65 1.38 7.86
C PHE A 474 -15.10 1.55 8.32
N LEU A 475 -16.00 0.80 7.69
CA LEU A 475 -17.36 0.60 8.16
C LEU A 475 -17.37 -0.45 9.27
N ALA A 476 -18.03 -0.15 10.37
CA ALA A 476 -18.21 -1.05 11.49
C ALA A 476 -19.64 -0.97 12.03
N GLU A 477 -19.99 -1.89 12.93
CA GLU A 477 -21.25 -1.86 13.66
C GLU A 477 -21.04 -2.16 15.14
N THR A 478 -21.82 -1.52 16.01
CA THR A 478 -21.77 -1.74 17.45
C THR A 478 -22.30 -3.12 17.82
N VAL A 479 -21.70 -3.71 18.85
CA VAL A 479 -22.17 -4.99 19.43
C VAL A 479 -23.22 -4.68 20.49
N LYS A 480 -24.35 -5.41 20.49
CA LYS A 480 -25.40 -5.21 21.49
C LYS A 480 -24.92 -5.57 22.89
N SER A 481 -25.06 -4.65 23.84
CA SER A 481 -24.84 -4.90 25.27
C SER A 481 -26.19 -5.10 25.98
N GLY A 482 -26.98 -6.09 25.54
CA GLY A 482 -28.24 -6.48 26.19
C GLY A 482 -29.44 -6.58 25.23
N ALA A 483 -30.62 -6.90 25.79
CA ALA A 483 -31.82 -7.23 25.02
C ALA A 483 -32.49 -6.02 24.32
N SER A 484 -32.11 -4.78 24.66
CA SER A 484 -32.83 -3.56 24.25
C SER A 484 -32.00 -2.58 23.40
N GLU A 485 -30.73 -2.86 23.11
CA GLU A 485 -29.91 -1.95 22.29
C GLU A 485 -30.02 -2.28 20.80
N ASN A 486 -30.15 -1.22 19.99
CA ASN A 486 -30.07 -1.32 18.55
C ASN A 486 -28.61 -1.30 18.11
N VAL A 487 -28.28 -2.14 17.12
CA VAL A 487 -26.99 -2.10 16.45
C VAL A 487 -26.92 -0.82 15.63
N SER A 488 -25.88 -0.02 15.84
CA SER A 488 -25.63 1.21 15.10
C SER A 488 -24.45 1.01 14.16
N ARG A 489 -24.58 1.48 12.91
CA ARG A 489 -23.45 1.55 11.98
C ARG A 489 -22.60 2.77 12.30
N ILE A 490 -21.29 2.57 12.30
CA ILE A 490 -20.30 3.59 12.61
C ILE A 490 -19.18 3.56 11.57
N VAL A 491 -18.46 4.66 11.46
CA VAL A 491 -17.23 4.77 10.69
C VAL A 491 -16.07 4.88 11.67
N VAL A 492 -15.05 4.05 11.49
CA VAL A 492 -13.81 4.07 12.25
C VAL A 492 -12.69 4.50 11.31
N LYS A 493 -12.00 5.59 11.64
CA LYS A 493 -10.92 6.17 10.83
C LYS A 493 -9.64 6.27 11.64
N PHE A 494 -8.50 5.92 11.03
CA PHE A 494 -7.18 6.09 11.61
C PHE A 494 -6.46 7.29 11.00
N VAL A 495 -6.08 8.25 11.82
CA VAL A 495 -5.62 9.55 11.33
C VAL A 495 -4.37 10.01 12.08
N ASP A 496 -3.50 10.70 11.37
CA ASP A 496 -2.43 11.49 11.96
C ASP A 496 -3.01 12.83 12.46
N ARG A 497 -3.80 13.54 11.65
CA ARG A 497 -4.44 14.84 11.94
C ARG A 497 -5.95 14.85 11.76
N TYR A 498 -6.64 15.62 12.60
CA TYR A 498 -8.11 15.72 12.58
C TYR A 498 -8.63 17.00 13.25
N GLY A 499 -9.58 17.66 12.59
CA GLY A 499 -10.34 18.81 13.08
C GLY A 499 -11.60 18.40 13.86
N ALA A 500 -11.41 17.74 15.01
CA ALA A 500 -12.47 17.30 15.92
C ALA A 500 -13.42 18.42 16.42
N ASP A 501 -12.95 19.62 16.69
CA ASP A 501 -13.75 20.77 17.17
C ASP A 501 -14.62 21.34 16.05
N ALA A 502 -14.06 21.47 14.84
CA ALA A 502 -14.82 21.82 13.64
C ALA A 502 -15.90 20.75 13.34
N HIS A 503 -15.54 19.48 13.48
CA HIS A 503 -16.49 18.36 13.33
C HIS A 503 -17.61 18.43 14.38
N ARG A 504 -17.29 18.56 15.67
CA ARG A 504 -18.29 18.70 16.75
C ARG A 504 -19.17 19.93 16.58
N LEU A 505 -18.64 21.02 16.05
CA LEU A 505 -19.41 22.24 15.75
C LEU A 505 -20.49 21.94 14.70
N LEU A 506 -20.13 21.33 13.57
CA LEU A 506 -21.11 20.98 12.54
C LEU A 506 -22.05 19.85 12.95
N ALA A 507 -21.57 18.87 13.72
CA ALA A 507 -22.39 17.79 14.22
C ALA A 507 -23.53 18.31 15.12
N ARG A 508 -23.24 19.28 16.01
CA ARG A 508 -24.27 19.95 16.85
C ARG A 508 -25.32 20.70 16.02
N ALA A 509 -24.96 21.17 14.83
CA ALA A 509 -25.87 21.80 13.88
C ALA A 509 -26.55 20.81 12.93
N ASN A 510 -26.34 19.49 13.10
CA ASN A 510 -26.84 18.43 12.22
C ASN A 510 -26.33 18.55 10.77
N LEU A 511 -25.11 19.07 10.59
CA LEU A 511 -24.45 19.30 9.29
C LEU A 511 -23.24 18.38 9.07
N ALA A 512 -22.96 17.51 10.03
CA ALA A 512 -21.95 16.45 10.00
C ALA A 512 -22.46 15.27 10.84
N PRO A 513 -21.97 14.03 10.63
CA PRO A 513 -22.29 12.91 11.51
C PRO A 513 -21.80 13.18 12.94
N ALA A 514 -22.42 12.60 13.96
CA ALA A 514 -21.92 12.77 15.32
C ALA A 514 -20.51 12.16 15.46
N LEU A 515 -19.60 12.91 16.09
CA LEU A 515 -18.28 12.41 16.48
C LEU A 515 -18.41 11.66 17.80
N LEU A 516 -18.28 10.33 17.76
CA LEU A 516 -18.47 9.43 18.89
C LEU A 516 -17.19 9.24 19.72
N TYR A 517 -16.02 9.29 19.09
CA TYR A 517 -14.72 9.17 19.76
C TYR A 517 -13.61 9.88 18.97
N PHE A 518 -12.68 10.49 19.69
CA PHE A 518 -11.41 10.99 19.15
C PHE A 518 -10.29 10.86 20.19
N GLY A 519 -9.34 9.96 19.94
CA GLY A 519 -8.33 9.62 20.94
C GLY A 519 -7.28 8.65 20.44
N ALA A 520 -6.53 8.06 21.38
CA ALA A 520 -5.56 7.01 21.11
C ALA A 520 -6.24 5.71 20.65
N LEU A 521 -5.43 4.79 20.12
CA LEU A 521 -5.87 3.49 19.62
C LEU A 521 -6.36 2.53 20.71
N ASP A 522 -6.14 2.85 21.98
CA ASP A 522 -6.66 2.07 23.12
C ASP A 522 -8.17 2.23 23.33
N GLY A 523 -8.81 3.15 22.60
CA GLY A 523 -10.24 3.45 22.72
C GLY A 523 -10.63 4.15 24.02
N LYS A 524 -9.68 4.59 24.84
CA LYS A 524 -9.91 5.11 26.20
C LYS A 524 -9.29 6.48 26.41
N THR A 525 -8.10 6.69 25.86
CA THR A 525 -7.35 7.92 26.08
C THR A 525 -7.75 8.98 25.05
N MET A 526 -8.60 9.92 25.45
CA MET A 526 -9.02 11.06 24.62
C MET A 526 -7.84 12.00 24.31
N THR A 527 -7.93 12.74 23.20
CA THR A 527 -6.89 13.67 22.75
C THR A 527 -7.47 14.98 22.22
N THR A 528 -6.61 15.98 22.00
CA THR A 528 -6.97 17.31 21.47
C THR A 528 -6.27 17.57 20.12
N GLU A 529 -6.71 18.61 19.42
CA GLU A 529 -6.14 18.99 18.12
C GLU A 529 -4.77 19.68 18.23
N GLN A 530 -4.46 20.28 19.39
CA GLN A 530 -3.66 21.50 19.48
C GLN A 530 -2.13 21.30 19.61
N ASP A 531 -1.65 20.12 20.02
CA ASP A 531 -0.27 20.02 20.52
C ASP A 531 0.78 19.46 19.54
N VAL A 532 0.39 19.12 18.32
CA VAL A 532 1.17 18.15 17.53
C VAL A 532 1.32 18.47 16.04
N VAL A 533 0.78 19.58 15.53
CA VAL A 533 1.00 20.00 14.14
C VAL A 533 2.09 21.08 14.08
N LYS A 534 3.22 20.78 13.43
CA LYS A 534 4.33 21.71 13.17
C LYS A 534 4.48 21.88 11.67
N PHE A 535 4.32 23.11 11.16
CA PHE A 535 4.38 23.41 9.72
C PHE A 535 3.43 22.54 8.88
N GLY A 536 2.23 22.22 9.38
CA GLY A 536 1.28 21.32 8.68
C GLY A 536 1.64 19.84 8.72
N LEU A 537 2.73 19.48 9.41
CA LEU A 537 3.12 18.10 9.66
C LEU A 537 2.68 17.69 11.06
N TYR A 538 1.96 16.58 11.15
CA TYR A 538 1.66 15.98 12.44
C TYR A 538 2.89 15.24 12.99
N VAL A 539 3.22 15.50 14.25
CA VAL A 539 4.35 14.92 14.98
C VAL A 539 3.82 14.28 16.25
N GLY A 540 3.20 13.11 16.13
CA GLY A 540 2.61 12.42 17.26
C GLY A 540 2.18 10.99 16.92
N PRO A 541 1.56 10.28 17.88
CA PRO A 541 1.03 8.95 17.64
C PRO A 541 -0.22 8.99 16.76
N ILE A 542 -0.49 7.91 16.03
CA ILE A 542 -1.73 7.73 15.28
C ILE A 542 -2.95 7.75 16.23
N ARG A 543 -4.04 8.33 15.74
CA ARG A 543 -5.30 8.51 16.46
C ARG A 543 -6.42 7.73 15.81
N MET A 544 -7.42 7.40 16.61
CA MET A 544 -8.66 6.78 16.17
C MET A 544 -9.80 7.81 16.27
N VAL A 545 -10.57 7.90 15.20
CA VAL A 545 -11.82 8.64 15.10
C VAL A 545 -12.94 7.64 14.92
N VAL A 546 -14.01 7.78 15.70
CA VAL A 546 -15.26 7.03 15.51
C VAL A 546 -16.39 8.02 15.32
N MET A 547 -17.18 7.86 14.27
CA MET A 547 -18.32 8.72 13.98
C MET A 547 -19.52 7.90 13.49
N GLU A 548 -20.70 8.50 13.47
CA GLU A 548 -21.89 7.87 12.88
C GLU A 548 -21.71 7.58 11.40
N PHE A 549 -22.27 6.46 10.93
CA PHE A 549 -22.38 6.19 9.50
C PHE A 549 -23.51 7.02 8.89
N VAL A 550 -23.22 7.71 7.79
CA VAL A 550 -24.22 8.45 7.01
C VAL A 550 -24.71 7.58 5.86
N ASP A 551 -25.99 7.23 5.86
CA ASP A 551 -26.66 6.57 4.73
C ASP A 551 -27.07 7.62 3.68
N GLY A 552 -26.16 7.87 2.75
CA GLY A 552 -26.30 8.90 1.71
C GLY A 552 -25.36 8.67 0.54
N SER A 553 -25.37 9.62 -0.40
CA SER A 553 -24.49 9.62 -1.56
C SER A 553 -23.66 10.90 -1.58
N THR A 554 -22.40 10.80 -2.02
CA THR A 554 -21.56 11.98 -2.15
C THR A 554 -21.95 12.78 -3.39
N VAL A 555 -21.51 14.03 -3.46
CA VAL A 555 -21.64 14.86 -4.67
C VAL A 555 -20.85 14.28 -5.85
N ALA A 556 -19.83 13.46 -5.58
CA ALA A 556 -19.00 12.81 -6.59
C ALA A 556 -19.70 11.60 -7.26
N ASP A 557 -20.66 10.95 -6.58
CA ASP A 557 -21.36 9.75 -7.07
C ASP A 557 -22.48 10.09 -8.10
N ASP A 558 -22.48 11.30 -8.65
CA ASP A 558 -23.48 11.85 -9.60
C ASP A 558 -24.95 11.68 -9.15
N ALA A 559 -25.18 11.59 -7.84
CA ALA A 559 -26.51 11.46 -7.25
C ALA A 559 -27.38 12.70 -7.55
N LYS A 560 -28.70 12.51 -7.67
CA LYS A 560 -29.67 13.62 -7.75
C LYS A 560 -29.48 14.56 -6.56
N ARG A 561 -28.82 15.69 -6.80
CA ARG A 561 -28.58 16.72 -5.81
C ARG A 561 -29.90 17.44 -5.52
N PRO A 562 -30.20 17.78 -4.26
CA PRO A 562 -31.29 18.71 -3.97
C PRO A 562 -31.06 20.06 -4.68
N ASP A 563 -32.10 20.70 -5.19
CA ASP A 563 -32.00 22.01 -5.86
C ASP A 563 -31.35 23.08 -4.97
N ASN A 564 -31.52 22.96 -3.65
CA ASN A 564 -30.93 23.84 -2.65
C ASN A 564 -29.58 23.35 -2.10
N ALA A 565 -28.88 22.43 -2.78
CA ALA A 565 -27.59 21.88 -2.32
C ALA A 565 -26.54 22.97 -2.04
N LYS A 566 -26.40 23.96 -2.93
CA LYS A 566 -25.47 25.08 -2.76
C LYS A 566 -25.82 25.91 -1.52
N GLU A 567 -27.10 26.18 -1.29
CA GLU A 567 -27.58 26.93 -0.12
C GLU A 567 -27.29 26.18 1.19
N LYS A 568 -27.60 24.87 1.23
CA LYS A 568 -27.30 24.03 2.40
C LYS A 568 -25.80 24.02 2.71
N LEU A 569 -24.95 23.90 1.70
CA LEU A 569 -23.49 23.91 1.88
C LEU A 569 -22.97 25.28 2.30
N THR A 570 -23.50 26.36 1.72
CA THR A 570 -23.20 27.74 2.14
C THR A 570 -23.51 27.95 3.61
N ASN A 571 -24.66 27.43 4.08
CA ASN A 571 -25.02 27.50 5.50
C ASN A 571 -24.03 26.73 6.39
N ALA A 572 -23.55 25.56 5.97
CA ALA A 572 -22.55 24.81 6.71
C ALA A 572 -21.21 25.54 6.84
N LEU A 573 -20.73 26.13 5.74
CA LEU A 573 -19.52 26.95 5.78
C LEU A 573 -19.71 28.19 6.67
N ARG A 574 -20.89 28.83 6.62
CA ARG A 574 -21.22 29.97 7.49
C ARG A 574 -21.11 29.60 8.98
N VAL A 575 -21.59 28.41 9.37
CA VAL A 575 -21.49 27.93 10.77
C VAL A 575 -20.03 27.74 11.18
N LEU A 576 -19.18 27.13 10.33
CA LEU A 576 -17.75 27.00 10.61
C LEU A 576 -17.05 28.37 10.70
N HIS A 577 -17.29 29.21 9.70
CA HIS A 577 -16.60 30.49 9.53
C HIS A 577 -16.96 31.50 10.62
N ALA A 578 -18.16 31.41 11.20
CA ALA A 578 -18.58 32.23 12.35
C ALA A 578 -17.75 31.95 13.61
N GLU A 579 -17.21 30.73 13.74
CA GLU A 579 -16.35 30.30 14.86
C GLU A 579 -14.87 30.23 14.47
N ASP A 580 -14.48 30.92 13.40
CA ASP A 580 -13.12 30.98 12.85
C ASP A 580 -12.54 29.62 12.44
N TYR A 581 -13.38 28.65 12.07
CA TYR A 581 -12.95 27.40 11.46
C TYR A 581 -13.01 27.47 9.94
N VAL A 582 -12.10 26.76 9.29
CA VAL A 582 -12.04 26.50 7.84
C VAL A 582 -12.13 24.99 7.65
N PHE A 583 -12.91 24.53 6.67
CA PHE A 583 -13.03 23.10 6.37
C PHE A 583 -11.76 22.60 5.65
N GLY A 584 -11.23 23.39 4.72
CA GLY A 584 -9.91 23.21 4.12
C GLY A 584 -9.89 22.21 2.97
N ASP A 585 -10.57 21.08 3.10
CA ASP A 585 -10.69 20.04 2.06
C ASP A 585 -12.08 20.02 1.42
N LEU A 586 -12.63 21.18 1.04
CA LEU A 586 -13.97 21.22 0.45
C LEU A 586 -13.95 20.70 -0.99
N ARG A 587 -14.50 19.51 -1.20
CA ARG A 587 -14.59 18.85 -2.52
C ARG A 587 -15.73 17.84 -2.56
N ALA A 588 -16.16 17.47 -3.76
CA ALA A 588 -17.35 16.65 -3.99
C ALA A 588 -17.40 15.34 -3.18
N PRO A 589 -16.29 14.57 -3.00
CA PRO A 589 -16.29 13.36 -2.17
C PRO A 589 -16.56 13.61 -0.68
N ASN A 590 -16.30 14.83 -0.19
CA ASN A 590 -16.43 15.18 1.23
C ASN A 590 -17.78 15.80 1.58
N VAL A 591 -18.66 15.95 0.58
CA VAL A 591 -20.02 16.51 0.69
C VAL A 591 -21.02 15.40 0.41
N MET A 592 -21.80 15.00 1.41
CA MET A 592 -22.77 13.92 1.29
C MET A 592 -24.20 14.42 1.53
N PHE A 593 -25.15 13.88 0.79
CA PHE A 593 -26.58 14.08 1.02
C PHE A 593 -27.23 12.77 1.46
N THR A 594 -27.99 12.81 2.55
CA THR A 594 -28.82 11.67 2.97
C THR A 594 -29.96 11.44 1.97
N LYS A 595 -30.65 10.31 2.09
CA LYS A 595 -31.86 10.02 1.29
C LYS A 595 -32.96 11.08 1.41
N ASP A 596 -33.02 11.77 2.55
CA ASP A 596 -33.96 12.87 2.79
C ASP A 596 -33.47 14.22 2.24
N GLY A 597 -32.32 14.24 1.55
CA GLY A 597 -31.72 15.44 0.99
C GLY A 597 -30.99 16.30 2.02
N GLU A 598 -30.66 15.77 3.20
CA GLU A 598 -29.94 16.52 4.24
C GLU A 598 -28.42 16.45 4.06
N LEU A 599 -27.77 17.61 4.19
CA LEU A 599 -26.33 17.74 3.99
C LEU A 599 -25.55 17.17 5.18
N ARG A 600 -24.48 16.44 4.90
CA ARG A 600 -23.44 16.02 5.86
C ARG A 600 -22.05 16.24 5.26
N LEU A 601 -21.21 17.01 5.94
CA LEU A 601 -19.77 17.01 5.70
C LEU A 601 -19.12 15.87 6.50
N ILE A 602 -18.18 15.13 5.90
CA ILE A 602 -17.71 13.85 6.47
C ILE A 602 -16.19 13.74 6.68
N ASP A 603 -15.35 14.49 5.96
CA ASP A 603 -13.89 14.42 6.11
C ASP A 603 -13.30 15.69 6.73
N PHE A 604 -12.95 15.61 8.02
CA PHE A 604 -12.41 16.71 8.82
C PHE A 604 -10.90 16.61 9.04
N ASN A 605 -10.17 15.78 8.27
CA ASN A 605 -8.74 15.60 8.47
C ASN A 605 -7.96 16.94 8.47
N TRP A 606 -8.36 17.89 7.62
CA TRP A 606 -7.67 19.17 7.46
C TRP A 606 -8.33 20.32 8.22
N ALA A 607 -9.58 20.19 8.63
CA ALA A 607 -10.33 21.29 9.23
C ALA A 607 -9.61 21.86 10.46
N GLY A 608 -9.68 23.18 10.62
CA GLY A 608 -8.96 23.86 11.70
C GLY A 608 -9.18 25.37 11.69
N LYS A 609 -8.45 26.10 12.55
CA LYS A 609 -8.60 27.54 12.70
C LYS A 609 -8.08 28.34 11.51
N ASP A 610 -8.84 29.32 11.08
CA ASP A 610 -8.50 30.26 10.00
C ASP A 610 -7.16 30.96 10.25
N GLY A 611 -6.28 30.95 9.25
CA GLY A 611 -4.95 31.55 9.31
C GLY A 611 -3.94 30.84 10.21
N VAL A 612 -4.35 29.80 10.95
CA VAL A 612 -3.50 29.05 11.90
C VAL A 612 -3.27 27.63 11.39
N ALA A 613 -4.34 26.93 11.02
CA ALA A 613 -4.23 25.61 10.46
C ALA A 613 -3.62 25.70 9.04
N THR A 614 -2.80 24.73 8.67
CA THR A 614 -2.09 24.75 7.39
C THR A 614 -2.38 23.49 6.56
N TYR A 615 -2.30 23.66 5.24
CA TYR A 615 -2.40 22.56 4.28
C TYR A 615 -1.25 21.56 4.47
N PRO A 616 -1.51 20.26 4.25
CA PRO A 616 -0.48 19.24 4.34
C PRO A 616 0.52 19.35 3.17
N ARG A 617 1.60 18.56 3.27
CA ARG A 617 2.48 18.28 2.12
C ARG A 617 1.73 17.49 1.04
N ARG A 618 2.21 17.56 -0.20
CA ARG A 618 1.71 16.76 -1.34
C ARG A 618 0.25 17.03 -1.65
N LEU A 619 -0.09 18.30 -1.86
CA LEU A 619 -1.40 18.64 -2.40
C LEU A 619 -1.56 18.04 -3.80
N SER A 620 -2.76 17.50 -4.09
CA SER A 620 -3.01 16.91 -5.40
C SER A 620 -2.87 17.95 -6.51
N THR A 621 -2.11 17.62 -7.56
CA THR A 621 -1.95 18.46 -8.75
C THR A 621 -3.12 18.32 -9.73
N THR A 622 -3.99 17.31 -9.56
CA THR A 622 -5.17 17.11 -10.41
C THR A 622 -6.37 17.94 -9.95
N ILE A 623 -6.36 18.38 -8.69
CA ILE A 623 -7.39 19.24 -8.14
C ILE A 623 -7.03 20.69 -8.48
N ARG A 624 -7.97 21.39 -9.11
CA ARG A 624 -7.88 22.84 -9.24
C ARG A 624 -8.22 23.43 -7.88
N TRP A 625 -7.21 23.77 -7.08
CA TRP A 625 -7.37 24.40 -5.77
C TRP A 625 -7.69 25.90 -5.87
N ALA A 626 -8.31 26.44 -4.81
CA ALA A 626 -8.56 27.88 -4.66
C ALA A 626 -7.27 28.70 -4.75
N ALA A 627 -7.38 29.98 -5.14
CA ALA A 627 -6.23 30.87 -5.21
C ALA A 627 -5.60 31.04 -3.81
N GLY A 628 -4.26 30.95 -3.74
CA GLY A 628 -3.52 31.05 -2.47
C GLY A 628 -3.37 29.72 -1.71
N VAL A 629 -3.98 28.63 -2.17
CA VAL A 629 -3.74 27.29 -1.63
C VAL A 629 -2.35 26.82 -2.05
N GLU A 630 -1.48 26.58 -1.07
CA GLU A 630 -0.13 26.05 -1.25
C GLU A 630 0.21 25.06 -0.15
N GLU A 631 1.14 24.15 -0.42
CA GLU A 631 1.62 23.19 0.59
C GLU A 631 2.19 23.95 1.79
N PHE A 632 1.84 23.51 3.00
CA PHE A 632 2.22 24.16 4.26
C PHE A 632 1.68 25.58 4.45
N GLY A 633 0.98 26.14 3.46
CA GLY A 633 0.35 27.45 3.55
C GLY A 633 -0.82 27.47 4.52
N PRO A 634 -1.15 28.63 5.10
CA PRO A 634 -2.30 28.78 5.99
C PRO A 634 -3.61 28.54 5.24
N MET A 635 -4.52 27.82 5.86
CA MET A 635 -5.90 27.68 5.39
C MET A 635 -6.68 28.95 5.70
N ARG A 636 -7.52 29.34 4.75
CA ARG A 636 -8.29 30.59 4.77
C ARG A 636 -9.74 30.31 4.44
N LYS A 637 -10.66 31.05 5.06
CA LYS A 637 -12.11 30.94 4.79
C LYS A 637 -12.43 31.15 3.31
N GLU A 638 -11.69 32.04 2.65
CA GLU A 638 -11.80 32.33 1.22
C GLU A 638 -11.54 31.09 0.36
N HIS A 639 -10.68 30.16 0.82
CA HIS A 639 -10.43 28.92 0.10
C HIS A 639 -11.68 28.03 0.06
N ASP A 640 -12.41 27.90 1.17
CA ASP A 640 -13.67 27.14 1.20
C ASP A 640 -14.72 27.78 0.27
N LEU A 641 -14.83 29.11 0.27
CA LEU A 641 -15.79 29.83 -0.56
C LEU A 641 -15.50 29.66 -2.06
N GLU A 642 -14.24 29.75 -2.46
CA GLU A 642 -13.88 29.53 -3.86
C GLU A 642 -14.07 28.07 -4.29
N MET A 643 -13.78 27.11 -3.42
CA MET A 643 -14.06 25.69 -3.69
C MET A 643 -15.56 25.40 -3.78
N LEU A 644 -16.39 26.08 -2.99
CA LEU A 644 -17.86 26.02 -3.09
C LEU A 644 -18.33 26.49 -4.47
N GLU A 645 -17.88 27.65 -4.93
CA GLU A 645 -18.27 28.20 -6.23
C GLU A 645 -17.85 27.29 -7.39
N ARG A 646 -16.68 26.65 -7.29
CA ARG A 646 -16.20 25.70 -8.31
C ARG A 646 -17.02 24.40 -8.34
N MET A 647 -17.58 23.99 -7.21
CA MET A 647 -18.43 22.80 -7.13
C MET A 647 -19.83 23.03 -7.70
N PHE A 648 -20.29 24.27 -7.69
CA PHE A 648 -21.60 24.69 -8.21
C PHE A 648 -21.43 25.84 -9.22
N PRO A 649 -20.86 25.56 -10.40
CA PRO A 649 -20.74 26.55 -11.47
C PRO A 649 -22.14 26.97 -11.94
N LEU A 650 -22.27 28.27 -12.25
CA LEU A 650 -23.51 28.90 -12.71
C LEU A 650 -24.03 28.36 -14.04
#